data_AF-A0A345WPU3-F1
#
_entry.id   AF-A0A345WPU3-F1
#
_cell.length_a   1.000
_cell.length_b   1.000
_cell.length_c   1.000
_cell.angle_alpha   90.00
_cell.angle_beta   90.00
_cell.angle_gamma   90.00
#
_symmetry.space_group_name_H-M   'P 1'
#
loop_
_entity.id
_entity.type
_entity.pdbx_description
1 polymer ?
#
loop_
_entity_poly.entity_id
_entity_poly.type
_entity_poly.pdbx_seq_one_letter_code
_entity_poly.pdbx_strand_id
1 'polypeptide(L)'
;MMPAAALAASCVTAGTGGAIAADLLRARIAERIDRCGAVRLVVAPVDAVAAALPPALRRRWRAPARLAEQAFAIRRVGPLTVVTARGTRGLVYGAGWVLRHLDVAGGTARLSLARSVDQAPAYATRLTQIGYRPKNNSYDAWTLAMFRRRIEDFALWGASGVQLIAPVSDDDATGPLFPAPPRETLAGIATIAHRLGLHVALYYPELGDYATPRAVAAEMAAFRRTLADLPYVDALYVPGGDPGHTAPDRLFPLVAQQAAVLHARNPKAPVYISSQGFDAAGFDAFYRELDKRPDWLTGVFVGPQTRDPLPVQRARIPARYPLILYPDIAHTMHAQFPVDRWWPEFALTQGREPINPRPAAYARIFADLAPRTAGSVTYSEGVNDDFNQFLWFRLGWDPDTDPAAFAVDYARVFIGDPRAAALPAALEANWVGDPATNAGIDATLARADAIRPARFADWRIDALRYRAVYDALVRHRTIEARARRAAALAASDAIAARAILARSDGPEATALLARLNALAERLWRGARLQLSVPRYGASNVERGANLDRANIDLTGRAWIEAQMANGWPIPDRSRRSEGALYDDLGRPDAEPHLVRGLGLARDPQGFATAIDGIADRIPADGWDPAALDYAETLYDRPLRLHYPGLDPHRQYRLTITYAGEDYTLPIRLVANDRFVLQDAFARTANPMQVTLAIPRAATAGGTLDLAWTRPPRMGGSGRGKQIAETWLTPDPLPSGAMHP
;
A
#
# COMPACT_ATOMS: atom_id res chain seq x y z
N MET A 1 -27.34 34.11 -27.90
CA MET A 1 -26.72 33.85 -29.22
C MET A 1 -25.21 33.96 -29.04
N MET A 2 -24.45 32.86 -29.06
CA MET A 2 -22.98 32.96 -29.08
C MET A 2 -22.50 33.11 -30.53
N PRO A 3 -21.60 34.05 -30.85
CA PRO A 3 -21.13 34.23 -32.22
C PRO A 3 -20.28 33.02 -32.63
N ALA A 4 -20.45 32.57 -33.88
CA ALA A 4 -19.72 31.44 -34.47
C ALA A 4 -18.18 31.58 -34.39
N ALA A 5 -17.67 32.81 -34.15
CA ALA A 5 -16.26 33.09 -33.93
C ALA A 5 -15.69 32.54 -32.59
N ALA A 6 -16.51 32.38 -31.55
CA ALA A 6 -16.03 31.88 -30.25
C ALA A 6 -15.65 30.39 -30.25
N LEU A 7 -16.17 29.63 -31.23
CA LEU A 7 -15.84 28.21 -31.47
C LEU A 7 -14.47 28.01 -32.15
N ALA A 8 -13.83 29.08 -32.62
CA ALA A 8 -12.59 29.00 -33.38
C ALA A 8 -11.32 29.03 -32.51
N ALA A 9 -11.37 29.61 -31.30
CA ALA A 9 -10.18 29.78 -30.45
C ALA A 9 -10.02 28.72 -29.34
N SER A 10 -11.11 28.09 -28.87
CA SER A 10 -11.06 27.09 -27.80
C SER A 10 -11.58 25.74 -28.26
N CYS A 11 -10.86 24.67 -27.93
CA CYS A 11 -11.26 23.30 -28.31
C CYS A 11 -12.47 22.80 -27.51
N VAL A 12 -12.82 23.48 -26.41
CA VAL A 12 -13.85 23.05 -25.45
C VAL A 12 -14.81 24.19 -25.14
N THR A 13 -16.09 23.99 -25.48
CA THR A 13 -17.20 24.88 -25.18
C THR A 13 -18.07 24.29 -24.07
N ALA A 14 -18.49 25.12 -23.13
CA ALA A 14 -19.41 24.74 -22.06
C ALA A 14 -20.86 25.06 -22.46
N GLY A 15 -21.78 24.13 -22.21
CA GLY A 15 -23.20 24.46 -22.06
C GLY A 15 -23.52 24.90 -20.63
N THR A 16 -24.72 25.43 -20.41
CA THR A 16 -25.21 25.78 -19.06
C THR A 16 -25.09 24.56 -18.13
N GLY A 17 -24.46 24.74 -16.97
CA GLY A 17 -24.19 23.64 -16.02
C GLY A 17 -22.95 22.78 -16.34
N GLY A 18 -22.28 23.00 -17.48
CA GLY A 18 -21.07 22.28 -17.89
C GLY A 18 -19.75 22.98 -17.59
N ALA A 19 -19.78 24.19 -17.04
CA ALA A 19 -18.62 25.08 -16.91
C ALA A 19 -17.44 24.44 -16.15
N ILE A 20 -17.69 23.79 -15.01
CA ILE A 20 -16.63 23.21 -14.16
C ILE A 20 -15.82 22.16 -14.93
N ALA A 21 -16.51 21.20 -15.56
CA ALA A 21 -15.85 20.14 -16.32
C ALA A 21 -15.21 20.68 -17.61
N ALA A 22 -15.85 21.64 -18.28
CA ALA A 22 -15.31 22.28 -19.49
C ALA A 22 -14.02 23.06 -19.20
N ASP A 23 -13.98 23.82 -18.11
CA ASP A 23 -12.83 24.63 -17.72
C ASP A 23 -11.65 23.74 -17.30
N LEU A 24 -11.93 22.69 -16.52
CA LEU A 24 -10.93 21.69 -16.15
C LEU A 24 -10.35 21.00 -17.39
N LEU A 25 -11.21 20.54 -18.31
CA LEU A 25 -10.79 19.91 -19.55
C LEU A 25 -9.97 20.87 -20.42
N ARG A 26 -10.41 22.13 -20.54
CA ARG A 26 -9.71 23.16 -21.30
C ARG A 26 -8.32 23.41 -20.73
N ALA A 27 -8.19 23.55 -19.40
CA ALA A 27 -6.92 23.74 -18.73
C ALA A 27 -5.96 22.56 -19.00
N ARG A 28 -6.42 21.32 -18.84
CA ARG A 28 -5.60 20.13 -19.11
C ARG A 28 -5.25 20.00 -20.59
N ILE A 29 -6.16 20.30 -21.51
CA ILE A 29 -5.83 20.27 -22.94
C ILE A 29 -4.78 21.34 -23.29
N ALA A 30 -4.90 22.56 -22.75
CA ALA A 30 -3.97 23.66 -23.02
C ALA A 30 -2.52 23.39 -22.55
N GLU A 31 -2.33 22.54 -21.54
CA GLU A 31 -1.00 22.07 -21.13
C GLU A 31 -0.31 21.22 -22.21
N ARG A 32 -1.10 20.61 -23.10
CA ARG A 32 -0.69 19.50 -23.99
C ARG A 32 -0.57 19.90 -25.46
N ILE A 33 -1.32 20.90 -25.90
CA ILE A 33 -1.45 21.23 -27.32
C ILE A 33 -1.20 22.71 -27.60
N ASP A 34 -0.69 22.99 -28.79
CA ASP A 34 -0.59 24.35 -29.34
C ASP A 34 -1.83 24.68 -30.20
N ARG A 35 -2.45 23.65 -30.82
CA ARG A 35 -3.57 23.81 -31.75
C ARG A 35 -4.62 22.74 -31.53
N CYS A 36 -5.90 23.14 -31.54
CA CYS A 36 -7.03 22.22 -31.42
C CYS A 36 -7.13 21.18 -32.55
N GLY A 37 -6.53 21.45 -33.72
CA GLY A 37 -6.74 20.64 -34.92
C GLY A 37 -8.23 20.48 -35.22
N ALA A 38 -8.69 19.24 -35.40
CA ALA A 38 -10.09 18.90 -35.63
C ALA A 38 -10.92 18.74 -34.35
N VAL A 39 -10.31 18.82 -33.15
CA VAL A 39 -11.03 18.62 -31.89
C VAL A 39 -11.93 19.82 -31.61
N ARG A 40 -13.24 19.55 -31.52
CA ARG A 40 -14.27 20.49 -31.08
C ARG A 40 -15.20 19.79 -30.10
N LEU A 41 -15.15 20.20 -28.84
CA LEU A 41 -15.83 19.55 -27.72
C LEU A 41 -16.93 20.46 -27.18
N VAL A 42 -18.08 19.87 -26.88
CA VAL A 42 -19.16 20.52 -26.11
C VAL A 42 -19.37 19.71 -24.85
N VAL A 43 -19.26 20.35 -23.68
CA VAL A 43 -19.49 19.72 -22.38
C VAL A 43 -20.74 20.34 -21.76
N ALA A 44 -21.80 19.55 -21.60
CA ALA A 44 -23.07 20.04 -21.06
C ALA A 44 -23.91 18.91 -20.44
N PRO A 45 -24.69 19.19 -19.39
CA PRO A 45 -25.74 18.29 -18.90
C PRO A 45 -26.70 17.85 -20.02
N VAL A 46 -27.26 16.65 -19.91
CA VAL A 46 -28.05 15.98 -20.97
C VAL A 46 -29.20 16.84 -21.52
N ASP A 47 -29.86 17.56 -20.63
CA ASP A 47 -30.95 18.48 -20.83
C ASP A 47 -30.51 19.85 -21.39
N ALA A 48 -29.23 20.22 -21.23
CA ALA A 48 -28.66 21.46 -21.75
C ALA A 48 -27.94 21.31 -23.11
N VAL A 49 -27.65 20.07 -23.56
CA VAL A 49 -26.90 19.83 -24.81
C VAL A 49 -27.55 20.49 -26.02
N ALA A 50 -28.86 20.32 -26.20
CA ALA A 50 -29.55 20.82 -27.39
C ALA A 50 -29.44 22.36 -27.51
N ALA A 51 -29.46 23.07 -26.39
CA ALA A 51 -29.28 24.53 -26.35
C ALA A 51 -27.83 24.94 -26.66
N ALA A 52 -26.86 24.15 -26.21
CA ALA A 52 -25.42 24.37 -26.44
C ALA A 52 -24.96 24.07 -27.88
N LEU A 53 -25.76 23.35 -28.67
CA LEU A 53 -25.45 23.02 -30.07
C LEU A 53 -25.89 24.12 -31.05
N PRO A 54 -25.11 24.33 -32.14
CA PRO A 54 -25.55 25.16 -33.27
C PRO A 54 -26.91 24.69 -33.81
N PRO A 55 -27.80 25.60 -34.25
CA PRO A 55 -29.15 25.25 -34.69
C PRO A 55 -29.21 24.11 -35.72
N ALA A 56 -28.29 24.11 -36.69
CA ALA A 56 -28.18 23.08 -37.73
C ALA A 56 -27.86 21.68 -37.18
N LEU A 57 -27.23 21.59 -36.01
CA LEU A 57 -26.83 20.33 -35.37
C LEU A 57 -27.84 19.84 -34.32
N ARG A 58 -28.77 20.67 -33.86
CA ARG A 58 -29.77 20.29 -32.84
C ARG A 58 -30.63 19.11 -33.28
N ARG A 59 -31.05 19.07 -34.55
CA ARG A 59 -31.84 17.96 -35.11
C ARG A 59 -31.06 16.65 -35.22
N ARG A 60 -29.72 16.70 -35.14
CA ARG A 60 -28.83 15.53 -35.15
C ARG A 60 -28.52 15.02 -33.75
N TRP A 61 -28.81 15.80 -32.70
CA TRP A 61 -28.64 15.36 -31.32
C TRP A 61 -29.61 14.21 -31.02
N ARG A 62 -29.07 13.17 -30.39
CA ARG A 62 -29.83 12.06 -29.82
C ARG A 62 -29.33 11.89 -28.41
N ALA A 63 -30.15 12.30 -27.44
CA ALA A 63 -29.83 12.13 -26.04
C ALA A 63 -29.74 10.63 -25.72
N PRO A 64 -28.83 10.22 -24.83
CA PRO A 64 -28.82 8.85 -24.31
C PRO A 64 -30.15 8.55 -23.61
N ALA A 65 -30.71 7.37 -23.86
CA ALA A 65 -32.04 6.99 -23.35
C ALA A 65 -32.09 6.96 -21.81
N ARG A 66 -31.01 6.51 -21.17
CA ARG A 66 -30.86 6.50 -19.71
C ARG A 66 -29.42 6.75 -19.34
N LEU A 67 -29.20 7.62 -18.35
CA LEU A 67 -27.91 7.82 -17.70
C LEU A 67 -28.08 7.69 -16.19
N ALA A 68 -27.28 6.84 -15.55
CA ALA A 68 -27.17 6.81 -14.10
C ALA A 68 -26.49 8.10 -13.58
N GLU A 69 -26.56 8.35 -12.27
CA GLU A 69 -26.06 9.59 -11.67
C GLU A 69 -24.55 9.80 -11.87
N GLN A 70 -23.77 8.72 -11.78
CA GLN A 70 -22.31 8.74 -11.97
C GLN A 70 -21.90 8.39 -13.41
N ALA A 71 -22.85 8.27 -14.34
CA ALA A 71 -22.59 7.90 -15.73
C ALA A 71 -22.29 9.11 -16.61
N PHE A 72 -21.63 8.87 -17.74
CA PHE A 72 -21.48 9.84 -18.81
C PHE A 72 -21.71 9.20 -20.18
N ALA A 73 -21.99 10.06 -21.16
CA ALA A 73 -22.12 9.71 -22.56
C ALA A 73 -21.24 10.62 -23.42
N ILE A 74 -20.65 10.04 -24.47
CA ILE A 74 -19.91 10.78 -25.50
C ILE A 74 -20.49 10.42 -26.86
N ARG A 75 -20.75 11.45 -27.67
CA ARG A 75 -21.40 11.33 -28.99
C ARG A 75 -20.76 12.25 -30.02
N ARG A 76 -20.72 11.80 -31.28
CA ARG A 76 -20.38 12.67 -32.41
C ARG A 76 -21.64 13.33 -32.97
N VAL A 77 -21.64 14.65 -33.11
CA VAL A 77 -22.72 15.44 -33.72
C VAL A 77 -22.12 16.34 -34.79
N GLY A 78 -22.06 15.82 -36.03
CA GLY A 78 -21.33 16.49 -37.11
C GLY A 78 -19.83 16.63 -36.77
N PRO A 79 -19.24 17.83 -36.81
CA PRO A 79 -17.83 18.03 -36.44
C PRO A 79 -17.61 18.09 -34.91
N LEU A 80 -18.69 18.17 -34.11
CA LEU A 80 -18.60 18.31 -32.66
C LEU A 80 -18.59 16.95 -31.98
N THR A 81 -17.82 16.83 -30.90
CA THR A 81 -17.93 15.73 -29.94
C THR A 81 -18.58 16.27 -28.67
N VAL A 82 -19.72 15.71 -28.28
CA VAL A 82 -20.47 16.10 -27.09
C VAL A 82 -20.09 15.16 -25.96
N VAL A 83 -19.70 15.71 -24.81
CA VAL A 83 -19.59 15.03 -23.52
C VAL A 83 -20.79 15.44 -22.67
N THR A 84 -21.58 14.47 -22.21
CA THR A 84 -22.79 14.75 -21.44
C THR A 84 -23.00 13.79 -20.28
N ALA A 85 -23.69 14.25 -19.24
CA ALA A 85 -24.03 13.50 -18.04
C ALA A 85 -25.25 14.15 -17.36
N ARG A 86 -25.74 13.58 -16.25
CA ARG A 86 -26.82 14.21 -15.45
C ARG A 86 -26.33 15.33 -14.55
N GLY A 87 -25.07 15.31 -14.14
CA GLY A 87 -24.50 16.30 -13.22
C GLY A 87 -22.99 16.44 -13.36
N THR A 88 -22.43 17.37 -12.58
CA THR A 88 -21.02 17.78 -12.66
C THR A 88 -20.05 16.60 -12.58
N ARG A 89 -20.24 15.68 -11.64
CA ARG A 89 -19.38 14.51 -11.45
C ARG A 89 -19.25 13.65 -12.71
N GLY A 90 -20.37 13.30 -13.35
CA GLY A 90 -20.36 12.55 -14.61
C GLY A 90 -19.70 13.34 -15.76
N LEU A 91 -19.90 14.66 -15.83
CA LEU A 91 -19.22 15.50 -16.82
C LEU A 91 -17.69 15.50 -16.63
N VAL A 92 -17.22 15.55 -15.38
CA VAL A 92 -15.79 15.47 -15.06
C VAL A 92 -15.22 14.09 -15.45
N TYR A 93 -15.96 13.01 -15.24
CA TYR A 93 -15.55 11.67 -15.69
C TYR A 93 -15.44 11.59 -17.21
N GLY A 94 -16.42 12.16 -17.93
CA GLY A 94 -16.37 12.26 -19.39
C GLY A 94 -15.20 13.11 -19.89
N ALA A 95 -14.86 14.21 -19.20
CA ALA A 95 -13.67 15.00 -19.48
C ALA A 95 -12.37 14.18 -19.29
N GLY A 96 -12.29 13.38 -18.22
CA GLY A 96 -11.18 12.48 -18.01
C GLY A 96 -11.06 11.39 -19.08
N TRP A 97 -12.19 10.86 -19.55
CA TRP A 97 -12.21 9.94 -20.70
C TRP A 97 -11.62 10.61 -21.93
N VAL A 98 -11.99 11.85 -22.23
CA VAL A 98 -11.42 12.60 -23.37
C VAL A 98 -9.90 12.71 -23.24
N LEU A 99 -9.37 13.05 -22.06
CA LEU A 99 -7.92 13.16 -21.85
C LEU A 99 -7.19 11.83 -22.10
N ARG A 100 -7.77 10.71 -21.65
CA ARG A 100 -7.20 9.38 -21.89
C ARG A 100 -7.25 8.97 -23.37
N HIS A 101 -8.16 9.53 -24.16
CA HIS A 101 -8.33 9.19 -25.59
C HIS A 101 -7.82 10.29 -26.53
N LEU A 102 -7.15 11.31 -26.01
CA LEU A 102 -6.61 12.42 -26.79
C LEU A 102 -5.20 12.06 -27.26
N ASP A 103 -5.04 11.86 -28.56
CA ASP A 103 -3.73 11.73 -29.17
C ASP A 103 -3.19 13.12 -29.52
N VAL A 104 -1.95 13.39 -29.16
CA VAL A 104 -1.27 14.66 -29.46
C VAL A 104 -0.03 14.38 -30.27
N ALA A 105 0.01 14.90 -31.50
CA ALA A 105 1.16 14.79 -32.39
C ALA A 105 1.55 16.18 -32.89
N GLY A 106 2.82 16.56 -32.72
CA GLY A 106 3.33 17.88 -33.13
C GLY A 106 2.51 19.05 -32.57
N GLY A 107 2.09 18.96 -31.29
CA GLY A 107 1.26 19.97 -30.64
C GLY A 107 -0.19 20.05 -31.13
N THR A 108 -0.64 19.11 -31.98
CA THR A 108 -2.01 19.08 -32.50
C THR A 108 -2.79 17.91 -31.93
N ALA A 109 -3.97 18.21 -31.38
CA ALA A 109 -4.87 17.21 -30.80
C ALA A 109 -5.70 16.45 -31.86
N ARG A 110 -5.90 15.15 -31.62
CA ARG A 110 -6.83 14.28 -32.34
C ARG A 110 -7.61 13.44 -31.34
N LEU A 111 -8.92 13.36 -31.53
CA LEU A 111 -9.82 12.53 -30.73
C LEU A 111 -10.57 11.59 -31.66
N SER A 112 -10.28 10.30 -31.55
CA SER A 112 -10.94 9.25 -32.31
C SER A 112 -12.14 8.72 -31.52
N LEU A 113 -13.33 8.80 -32.11
CA LEU A 113 -14.56 8.26 -31.53
C LEU A 113 -15.25 7.39 -32.59
N ALA A 114 -14.87 6.11 -32.63
CA ALA A 114 -15.40 5.16 -33.62
C ALA A 114 -16.89 4.86 -33.39
N ARG A 115 -17.31 4.84 -32.12
CA ARG A 115 -18.70 4.60 -31.69
C ARG A 115 -19.07 5.53 -30.54
N SER A 116 -20.37 5.72 -30.37
CA SER A 116 -20.93 6.33 -29.17
C SER A 116 -20.45 5.61 -27.91
N VAL A 117 -20.14 6.36 -26.86
CA VAL A 117 -19.67 5.82 -25.56
C VAL A 117 -20.71 6.12 -24.51
N ASP A 118 -21.14 5.09 -23.78
CA ASP A 118 -21.93 5.21 -22.56
C ASP A 118 -21.20 4.41 -21.49
N GLN A 119 -20.80 5.06 -20.41
CA GLN A 119 -20.07 4.40 -19.33
C GLN A 119 -20.60 4.85 -17.97
N ALA A 120 -20.58 3.92 -17.04
CA ALA A 120 -20.87 4.11 -15.62
C ALA A 120 -19.92 3.23 -14.81
N PRO A 121 -19.57 3.60 -13.58
CA PRO A 121 -18.72 2.77 -12.74
C PRO A 121 -19.44 1.51 -12.27
N ALA A 122 -18.70 0.41 -12.11
CA ALA A 122 -19.21 -0.83 -11.52
C ALA A 122 -19.49 -0.70 -10.01
N TYR A 123 -18.64 0.03 -9.28
CA TYR A 123 -18.80 0.27 -7.84
C TYR A 123 -19.11 1.74 -7.58
N ALA A 124 -20.11 2.05 -6.75
CA ALA A 124 -20.48 3.45 -6.47
C ALA A 124 -19.46 4.20 -5.59
N THR A 125 -18.76 3.47 -4.72
CA THR A 125 -17.77 3.99 -3.75
C THR A 125 -16.37 3.68 -4.24
N ARG A 126 -15.62 4.73 -4.58
CA ARG A 126 -14.24 4.71 -5.10
C ARG A 126 -13.49 5.91 -4.51
N LEU A 127 -13.31 5.93 -3.18
CA LEU A 127 -12.65 7.03 -2.47
C LEU A 127 -11.17 6.71 -2.26
N THR A 128 -10.40 7.75 -1.93
CA THR A 128 -9.06 7.62 -1.34
C THR A 128 -8.97 8.49 -0.10
N GLN A 129 -8.18 8.04 0.88
CA GLN A 129 -7.87 8.84 2.05
C GLN A 129 -6.87 9.95 1.71
N ILE A 130 -7.03 11.10 2.36
CA ILE A 130 -6.08 12.20 2.42
C ILE A 130 -5.81 12.50 3.90
N GLY A 131 -4.58 12.21 4.35
CA GLY A 131 -4.07 12.62 5.65
C GLY A 131 -3.30 13.93 5.54
N TYR A 132 -3.73 14.96 6.27
CA TYR A 132 -2.97 16.21 6.47
C TYR A 132 -2.54 16.27 7.93
N ARG A 133 -1.52 15.48 8.26
CA ARG A 133 -1.05 15.14 9.61
C ARG A 133 0.46 14.84 9.55
N PRO A 134 1.26 15.08 10.61
CA PRO A 134 2.72 14.97 10.57
C PRO A 134 3.21 13.52 10.66
N LYS A 135 2.74 12.70 9.72
CA LYS A 135 2.94 11.25 9.62
C LYS A 135 3.05 10.77 8.17
N ASN A 136 2.36 11.47 7.26
CA ASN A 136 2.36 11.19 5.83
C ASN A 136 3.73 11.45 5.19
N ASN A 137 4.00 10.80 4.06
CA ASN A 137 5.26 10.99 3.33
C ASN A 137 5.27 12.23 2.41
N SER A 138 4.18 12.98 2.32
CA SER A 138 4.12 14.19 1.47
C SER A 138 3.00 15.19 1.80
N TYR A 139 1.78 14.72 2.05
CA TYR A 139 0.57 15.56 1.99
C TYR A 139 0.51 16.65 3.07
N ASP A 140 1.11 16.43 4.23
CA ASP A 140 1.31 17.43 5.28
C ASP A 140 2.13 18.65 4.83
N ALA A 141 3.02 18.49 3.86
CA ALA A 141 3.81 19.57 3.28
C ALA A 141 3.12 20.25 2.09
N TRP A 142 1.89 19.85 1.74
CA TRP A 142 1.21 20.34 0.54
C TRP A 142 0.39 21.59 0.77
N THR A 143 0.50 22.51 -0.19
CA THR A 143 -0.39 23.67 -0.26
C THR A 143 -1.76 23.29 -0.82
N LEU A 144 -2.77 24.11 -0.57
CA LEU A 144 -4.11 23.91 -1.13
C LEU A 144 -4.13 23.85 -2.66
N ALA A 145 -3.22 24.54 -3.34
CA ALA A 145 -3.08 24.49 -4.79
C ALA A 145 -2.60 23.11 -5.29
N MET A 146 -1.71 22.45 -4.54
CA MET A 146 -1.26 21.09 -4.84
C MET A 146 -2.40 20.09 -4.63
N PHE A 147 -3.14 20.21 -3.52
CA PHE A 147 -4.35 19.41 -3.30
C PHE A 147 -5.39 19.62 -4.39
N ARG A 148 -5.60 20.86 -4.85
CA ARG A 148 -6.51 21.13 -5.97
C ARG A 148 -6.12 20.35 -7.23
N ARG A 149 -4.85 20.43 -7.64
CA ARG A 149 -4.33 19.68 -8.79
C ARG A 149 -4.56 18.18 -8.62
N ARG A 150 -4.27 17.64 -7.42
CA ARG A 150 -4.43 16.23 -7.08
C ARG A 150 -5.88 15.74 -7.14
N ILE A 151 -6.80 16.47 -6.52
CA ILE A 151 -8.22 16.11 -6.44
C ILE A 151 -8.88 16.23 -7.82
N GLU A 152 -8.47 17.21 -8.64
CA GLU A 152 -8.86 17.28 -10.05
C GLU A 152 -8.43 16.03 -10.82
N ASP A 153 -7.19 15.56 -10.62
CA ASP A 153 -6.71 14.31 -11.25
C ASP A 153 -7.51 13.10 -10.76
N PHE A 154 -7.77 12.98 -9.45
CA PHE A 154 -8.64 11.93 -8.90
C PHE A 154 -10.04 11.94 -9.54
N ALA A 155 -10.65 13.11 -9.67
CA ALA A 155 -11.96 13.26 -10.29
C ALA A 155 -11.93 12.81 -11.76
N LEU A 156 -10.93 13.25 -12.55
CA LEU A 156 -10.79 12.86 -13.96
C LEU A 156 -10.58 11.35 -14.14
N TRP A 157 -10.04 10.67 -13.13
CA TRP A 157 -9.82 9.22 -13.15
C TRP A 157 -10.95 8.40 -12.54
N GLY A 158 -12.05 9.05 -12.15
CA GLY A 158 -13.26 8.35 -11.74
C GLY A 158 -13.39 8.16 -10.23
N ALA A 159 -12.58 8.80 -9.39
CA ALA A 159 -12.80 8.79 -7.94
C ALA A 159 -14.21 9.32 -7.61
N SER A 160 -14.90 8.71 -6.64
CA SER A 160 -16.23 9.16 -6.20
C SER A 160 -16.18 10.17 -5.07
N GLY A 161 -15.02 10.31 -4.41
CA GLY A 161 -14.83 11.13 -3.23
C GLY A 161 -13.42 11.07 -2.67
N VAL A 162 -13.20 11.85 -1.61
CA VAL A 162 -12.01 11.77 -0.75
C VAL A 162 -12.45 11.54 0.69
N GLN A 163 -11.63 10.85 1.47
CA GLN A 163 -11.82 10.70 2.92
C GLN A 163 -10.78 11.53 3.65
N LEU A 164 -11.21 12.48 4.47
CA LEU A 164 -10.34 13.31 5.28
C LEU A 164 -10.18 12.69 6.66
N ILE A 165 -8.96 12.64 7.17
CA ILE A 165 -8.71 12.33 8.58
C ILE A 165 -9.08 13.57 9.40
N ALA A 166 -9.80 13.35 10.51
CA ALA A 166 -10.15 14.43 11.43
C ALA A 166 -8.89 15.19 11.91
N PRO A 167 -8.97 16.52 12.16
CA PRO A 167 -7.83 17.30 12.64
C PRO A 167 -7.23 16.79 13.95
N VAL A 168 -8.04 16.13 14.77
CA VAL A 168 -7.60 15.44 15.99
C VAL A 168 -7.58 13.94 15.68
N SER A 169 -6.41 13.34 15.84
CA SER A 169 -6.13 11.92 15.62
C SER A 169 -5.10 11.46 16.68
N ASP A 170 -4.48 10.29 16.49
CA ASP A 170 -3.36 9.83 17.32
C ASP A 170 -2.03 10.55 17.04
N ASP A 171 -2.02 11.49 16.08
CA ASP A 171 -0.84 12.25 15.68
C ASP A 171 -0.83 13.67 16.27
N ASP A 172 0.33 14.32 16.22
CA ASP A 172 0.49 15.71 16.66
C ASP A 172 -0.45 16.65 15.88
N ALA A 173 -1.07 17.59 16.61
CA ALA A 173 -2.04 18.53 16.03
C ALA A 173 -1.45 19.49 14.98
N THR A 174 -0.12 19.63 14.94
CA THR A 174 0.63 20.48 14.01
C THR A 174 1.95 19.82 13.63
N GLY A 175 2.45 20.05 12.42
CA GLY A 175 3.77 19.60 11.98
C GLY A 175 4.68 20.73 11.48
N PRO A 176 6.02 20.54 11.53
CA PRO A 176 6.98 21.55 11.07
C PRO A 176 6.92 21.84 9.57
N LEU A 177 6.33 20.93 8.79
CA LEU A 177 6.22 21.05 7.33
C LEU A 177 4.90 21.69 6.86
N PHE A 178 3.95 21.92 7.77
CA PHE A 178 2.62 22.39 7.39
C PHE A 178 2.68 23.81 6.77
N PRO A 179 2.26 24.00 5.52
CA PRO A 179 2.17 25.34 4.94
C PRO A 179 0.98 26.15 5.47
N ALA A 180 -0.03 25.49 6.06
CA ALA A 180 -1.21 26.12 6.62
C ALA A 180 -1.84 25.28 7.75
N PRO A 181 -2.67 25.87 8.64
CA PRO A 181 -3.35 25.13 9.69
C PRO A 181 -4.24 23.99 9.16
N PRO A 182 -4.37 22.85 9.86
CA PRO A 182 -5.18 21.72 9.41
C PRO A 182 -6.64 22.06 9.14
N ARG A 183 -7.29 22.83 10.01
CA ARG A 183 -8.72 23.17 9.88
C ARG A 183 -9.01 23.88 8.57
N GLU A 184 -8.23 24.91 8.25
CA GLU A 184 -8.36 25.69 7.01
C GLU A 184 -8.06 24.83 5.78
N THR A 185 -7.01 23.99 5.86
CA THR A 185 -6.59 23.12 4.76
C THR A 185 -7.66 22.07 4.45
N LEU A 186 -8.19 21.38 5.46
CA LEU A 186 -9.23 20.37 5.28
C LEU A 186 -10.54 20.98 4.78
N ALA A 187 -10.93 22.17 5.25
CA ALA A 187 -12.09 22.90 4.73
C ALA A 187 -11.91 23.28 3.25
N GLY A 188 -10.70 23.72 2.87
CA GLY A 188 -10.33 23.98 1.49
C GLY A 188 -10.41 22.73 0.61
N ILE A 189 -9.86 21.61 1.06
CA ILE A 189 -9.92 20.30 0.37
C ILE A 189 -11.38 19.89 0.16
N ALA A 190 -12.22 19.97 1.20
CA ALA A 190 -13.64 19.64 1.12
C ALA A 190 -14.36 20.49 0.06
N THR A 191 -14.06 21.80 0.01
CA THR A 191 -14.63 22.72 -0.98
C THR A 191 -14.21 22.38 -2.41
N ILE A 192 -12.93 22.05 -2.62
CA ILE A 192 -12.41 21.63 -3.92
C ILE A 192 -13.12 20.35 -4.40
N ALA A 193 -13.20 19.34 -3.54
CA ALA A 193 -13.82 18.06 -3.87
C ALA A 193 -15.30 18.25 -4.23
N HIS A 194 -16.06 18.97 -3.38
CA HIS A 194 -17.48 19.18 -3.61
C HIS A 194 -17.77 20.00 -4.88
N ARG A 195 -16.90 20.96 -5.25
CA ARG A 195 -17.00 21.70 -6.53
C ARG A 195 -16.94 20.76 -7.74
N LEU A 196 -16.20 19.66 -7.66
CA LEU A 196 -16.10 18.65 -8.73
C LEU A 196 -17.24 17.62 -8.67
N GLY A 197 -18.15 17.73 -7.70
CA GLY A 197 -19.21 16.77 -7.42
C GLY A 197 -18.74 15.51 -6.70
N LEU A 198 -17.54 15.54 -6.10
CA LEU A 198 -17.00 14.44 -5.30
C LEU A 198 -17.54 14.48 -3.87
N HIS A 199 -17.70 13.29 -3.26
CA HIS A 199 -18.06 13.19 -1.85
C HIS A 199 -16.88 13.50 -0.93
N VAL A 200 -17.18 14.07 0.24
CA VAL A 200 -16.23 14.29 1.33
C VAL A 200 -16.59 13.39 2.50
N ALA A 201 -15.86 12.30 2.69
CA ALA A 201 -16.00 11.45 3.87
C ALA A 201 -15.10 11.95 5.01
N LEU A 202 -15.54 11.77 6.25
CA LEU A 202 -14.76 12.04 7.45
C LEU A 202 -14.36 10.71 8.10
N TYR A 203 -13.06 10.47 8.25
CA TYR A 203 -12.50 9.44 9.13
C TYR A 203 -12.30 10.05 10.51
N TYR A 204 -13.08 9.59 11.49
CA TYR A 204 -13.13 10.16 12.82
C TYR A 204 -12.80 9.09 13.87
N PRO A 205 -11.55 9.02 14.34
CA PRO A 205 -11.18 8.03 15.34
C PRO A 205 -11.64 8.41 16.75
N GLU A 206 -12.16 7.42 17.46
CA GLU A 206 -12.59 7.55 18.86
C GLU A 206 -11.43 7.20 19.80
N LEU A 207 -10.73 8.22 20.30
CA LEU A 207 -9.47 8.09 21.04
C LEU A 207 -9.66 7.85 22.56
N GLY A 208 -10.84 8.13 23.10
CA GLY A 208 -11.17 7.97 24.52
C GLY A 208 -11.65 6.57 24.90
N ASP A 209 -12.00 6.38 26.18
CA ASP A 209 -12.56 5.12 26.73
C ASP A 209 -14.11 5.11 26.83
N TYR A 210 -14.69 6.31 26.69
CA TYR A 210 -16.11 6.67 26.79
C TYR A 210 -16.88 5.99 27.92
N ALA A 211 -16.20 5.72 29.04
CA ALA A 211 -16.78 4.99 30.17
C ALA A 211 -17.75 5.84 31.01
N THR A 212 -17.71 7.17 30.86
CA THR A 212 -18.50 8.11 31.67
C THR A 212 -19.36 9.04 30.80
N PRO A 213 -20.53 9.49 31.30
CA PRO A 213 -21.34 10.47 30.58
C PRO A 213 -20.59 11.78 30.28
N ARG A 214 -19.64 12.18 31.15
CA ARG A 214 -18.79 13.35 30.93
C ARG A 214 -17.86 13.18 29.73
N ALA A 215 -17.24 12.01 29.59
CA ALA A 215 -16.38 11.69 28.45
C ALA A 215 -17.18 11.71 27.14
N VAL A 216 -18.35 11.07 27.13
CA VAL A 216 -19.27 11.09 25.98
C VAL A 216 -19.70 12.51 25.63
N ALA A 217 -20.06 13.34 26.62
CA ALA A 217 -20.46 14.72 26.37
C ALA A 217 -19.30 15.57 25.79
N ALA A 218 -18.07 15.36 26.25
CA ALA A 218 -16.88 16.03 25.73
C ALA A 218 -16.60 15.64 24.26
N GLU A 219 -16.69 14.35 23.94
CA GLU A 219 -16.54 13.83 22.58
C GLU A 219 -17.62 14.39 21.64
N MET A 220 -18.88 14.33 22.06
CA MET A 220 -19.98 14.89 21.30
C MET A 220 -19.83 16.41 21.07
N ALA A 221 -19.17 17.13 21.99
CA ALA A 221 -18.83 18.54 21.79
C ALA A 221 -17.67 18.71 20.79
N ALA A 222 -16.66 17.85 20.83
CA ALA A 222 -15.56 17.83 19.86
C ALA A 222 -16.05 17.52 18.44
N PHE A 223 -16.84 16.46 18.28
CA PHE A 223 -17.44 16.07 17.00
C PHE A 223 -18.28 17.19 16.38
N ARG A 224 -19.12 17.87 17.17
CA ARG A 224 -19.90 19.03 16.69
C ARG A 224 -19.01 20.16 16.18
N ARG A 225 -17.89 20.45 16.85
CA ARG A 225 -16.92 21.45 16.39
C ARG A 225 -16.26 21.01 15.08
N THR A 226 -15.82 19.77 14.98
CA THR A 226 -15.23 19.23 13.74
C THR A 226 -16.20 19.31 12.56
N LEU A 227 -17.47 18.96 12.78
CA LEU A 227 -18.49 19.13 11.74
C LEU A 227 -18.70 20.60 11.37
N ALA A 228 -18.70 21.53 12.33
CA ALA A 228 -18.84 22.95 12.05
C ALA A 228 -17.66 23.51 11.23
N ASP A 229 -16.44 23.03 11.48
CA ASP A 229 -15.22 23.46 10.80
C ASP A 229 -15.16 22.98 9.32
N LEU A 230 -15.82 21.87 8.99
CA LEU A 230 -15.83 21.32 7.63
C LEU A 230 -17.08 21.76 6.86
N PRO A 231 -16.97 22.40 5.68
CA PRO A 231 -18.11 22.89 4.90
C PRO A 231 -18.95 21.77 4.27
N TYR A 232 -18.37 20.59 4.07
CA TYR A 232 -19.04 19.41 3.52
C TYR A 232 -18.58 18.16 4.26
N VAL A 233 -19.54 17.37 4.74
CA VAL A 233 -19.33 16.02 5.28
C VAL A 233 -20.47 15.15 4.75
N ASP A 234 -20.15 14.31 3.79
CA ASP A 234 -21.10 13.45 3.09
C ASP A 234 -21.20 12.07 3.69
N ALA A 235 -20.20 11.61 4.46
CA ALA A 235 -20.18 10.30 5.10
C ALA A 235 -19.29 10.32 6.35
N LEU A 236 -19.59 9.47 7.33
CA LEU A 236 -18.79 9.26 8.53
C LEU A 236 -18.22 7.84 8.56
N TYR A 237 -16.92 7.73 8.84
CA TYR A 237 -16.20 6.48 9.03
C TYR A 237 -15.54 6.52 10.40
N VAL A 238 -15.93 5.59 11.27
CA VAL A 238 -15.36 5.48 12.62
C VAL A 238 -14.59 4.16 12.72
N PRO A 239 -13.26 4.17 12.85
CA PRO A 239 -12.52 2.94 13.07
C PRO A 239 -12.86 2.33 14.43
N GLY A 240 -12.93 0.99 14.49
CA GLY A 240 -13.01 0.27 15.76
C GLY A 240 -11.73 0.39 16.60
N GLY A 241 -10.59 0.62 15.95
CA GLY A 241 -9.30 0.87 16.55
C GLY A 241 -8.20 1.20 15.53
N ASP A 242 -6.99 1.50 16.00
CA ASP A 242 -5.83 1.95 15.19
C ASP A 242 -6.14 3.16 14.27
N PRO A 243 -6.38 4.36 14.85
CA PRO A 243 -6.34 4.64 16.29
C PRO A 243 -7.70 4.51 16.97
N GLY A 244 -7.67 4.36 18.30
CA GLY A 244 -8.83 4.05 19.14
C GLY A 244 -8.78 2.62 19.67
N HIS A 245 -9.59 2.35 20.70
CA HIS A 245 -9.66 1.05 21.39
C HIS A 245 -10.99 0.84 22.12
N THR A 246 -12.04 1.55 21.69
CA THR A 246 -13.33 1.55 22.38
C THR A 246 -14.08 0.24 22.15
N ALA A 247 -14.51 -0.40 23.24
CA ALA A 247 -15.30 -1.62 23.15
C ALA A 247 -16.64 -1.41 22.42
N PRO A 248 -17.16 -2.40 21.66
CA PRO A 248 -18.36 -2.23 20.83
C PRO A 248 -19.61 -1.75 21.57
N ASP A 249 -19.81 -2.19 22.82
CA ASP A 249 -20.94 -1.82 23.67
C ASP A 249 -20.98 -0.33 24.04
N ARG A 250 -19.82 0.35 24.00
CA ARG A 250 -19.69 1.80 24.19
C ARG A 250 -19.60 2.56 22.87
N LEU A 251 -18.91 1.97 21.89
CA LEU A 251 -18.70 2.56 20.58
C LEU A 251 -20.04 2.76 19.84
N PHE A 252 -20.91 1.75 19.79
CA PHE A 252 -22.17 1.83 19.04
C PHE A 252 -23.10 2.93 19.56
N PRO A 253 -23.38 3.05 20.88
CA PRO A 253 -24.19 4.15 21.40
C PRO A 253 -23.59 5.55 21.17
N LEU A 254 -22.25 5.68 21.21
CA LEU A 254 -21.58 6.95 20.91
C LEU A 254 -21.76 7.33 19.44
N VAL A 255 -21.45 6.41 18.52
CA VAL A 255 -21.57 6.67 17.08
C VAL A 255 -23.03 6.88 16.66
N ALA A 256 -24.00 6.24 17.33
CA ALA A 256 -25.42 6.54 17.13
C ALA A 256 -25.77 8.01 17.42
N GLN A 257 -25.19 8.60 18.47
CA GLN A 257 -25.38 10.02 18.78
C GLN A 257 -24.70 10.92 17.75
N GLN A 258 -23.51 10.55 17.28
CA GLN A 258 -22.80 11.28 16.22
C GLN A 258 -23.55 11.21 14.88
N ALA A 259 -24.12 10.05 14.55
CA ALA A 259 -24.96 9.85 13.37
C ALA A 259 -26.15 10.81 13.39
N ALA A 260 -26.85 10.94 14.53
CA ALA A 260 -27.96 11.88 14.67
C ALA A 260 -27.53 13.34 14.44
N VAL A 261 -26.36 13.74 14.95
CA VAL A 261 -25.80 15.08 14.71
C VAL A 261 -25.46 15.30 13.23
N LEU A 262 -24.85 14.30 12.58
CA LEU A 262 -24.54 14.37 11.15
C LEU A 262 -25.81 14.42 10.30
N HIS A 263 -26.82 13.60 10.61
CA HIS A 263 -28.09 13.53 9.88
C HIS A 263 -28.92 14.81 9.99
N ALA A 264 -28.79 15.56 11.09
CA ALA A 264 -29.39 16.89 11.19
C ALA A 264 -28.85 17.87 10.13
N ARG A 265 -27.62 17.65 9.63
CA ARG A 265 -27.01 18.44 8.56
C ARG A 265 -27.17 17.80 7.19
N ASN A 266 -27.02 16.48 7.10
CA ASN A 266 -27.13 15.70 5.88
C ASN A 266 -27.92 14.41 6.15
N PRO A 267 -29.25 14.41 5.96
CA PRO A 267 -30.12 13.27 6.32
C PRO A 267 -29.83 11.96 5.58
N LYS A 268 -29.00 12.00 4.52
CA LYS A 268 -28.63 10.83 3.72
C LYS A 268 -27.17 10.40 3.90
N ALA A 269 -26.42 11.07 4.78
CA ALA A 269 -25.02 10.74 4.99
C ALA A 269 -24.86 9.33 5.56
N PRO A 270 -24.15 8.42 4.88
CA PRO A 270 -23.93 7.10 5.43
C PRO A 270 -22.93 7.12 6.58
N VAL A 271 -23.12 6.19 7.50
CA VAL A 271 -22.26 5.99 8.66
C VAL A 271 -21.70 4.57 8.61
N TYR A 272 -20.37 4.46 8.72
CA TYR A 272 -19.65 3.20 8.68
C TYR A 272 -18.78 3.03 9.92
N ILE A 273 -18.70 1.80 10.42
CA ILE A 273 -17.82 1.42 11.53
C ILE A 273 -16.93 0.25 11.08
N SER A 274 -15.69 0.17 11.57
CA SER A 274 -14.85 -1.01 11.40
C SER A 274 -14.65 -1.78 12.70
N SER A 275 -14.15 -3.00 12.60
CA SER A 275 -13.72 -3.85 13.71
C SER A 275 -12.19 -3.89 13.85
N GLN A 276 -11.50 -2.89 13.32
CA GLN A 276 -10.04 -2.83 13.29
C GLN A 276 -9.46 -2.95 14.71
N GLY A 277 -8.43 -3.78 14.88
CA GLY A 277 -7.74 -3.99 16.16
C GLY A 277 -8.46 -4.94 17.13
N PHE A 278 -9.74 -5.26 16.94
CA PHE A 278 -10.49 -6.11 17.87
C PHE A 278 -9.91 -7.53 17.97
N ASP A 279 -9.90 -8.04 19.20
CA ASP A 279 -9.67 -9.46 19.47
C ASP A 279 -10.94 -10.30 19.21
N ALA A 280 -10.90 -11.61 19.45
CA ALA A 280 -12.06 -12.46 19.21
C ALA A 280 -13.28 -12.06 20.04
N ALA A 281 -13.09 -11.61 21.29
CA ALA A 281 -14.19 -11.20 22.15
C ALA A 281 -14.82 -9.88 21.68
N GLY A 282 -13.99 -8.94 21.22
CA GLY A 282 -14.40 -7.71 20.56
C GLY A 282 -15.18 -7.98 19.27
N PHE A 283 -14.74 -8.91 18.43
CA PHE A 283 -15.51 -9.35 17.25
C PHE A 283 -16.86 -9.95 17.62
N ASP A 284 -16.90 -10.84 18.61
CA ASP A 284 -18.16 -11.43 19.06
C ASP A 284 -19.12 -10.36 19.62
N ALA A 285 -18.61 -9.34 20.32
CA ALA A 285 -19.40 -8.20 20.77
C ALA A 285 -19.87 -7.32 19.60
N PHE A 286 -19.01 -7.05 18.63
CA PHE A 286 -19.32 -6.29 17.43
C PHE A 286 -20.46 -6.94 16.63
N TYR A 287 -20.40 -8.26 16.41
CA TYR A 287 -21.48 -8.98 15.72
C TYR A 287 -22.80 -8.93 16.51
N ARG A 288 -22.76 -9.05 17.84
CA ARG A 288 -23.98 -8.89 18.67
C ARG A 288 -24.61 -7.50 18.53
N GLU A 289 -23.81 -6.44 18.41
CA GLU A 289 -24.34 -5.09 18.16
C GLU A 289 -24.98 -4.98 16.77
N LEU A 290 -24.38 -5.60 15.75
CA LEU A 290 -24.95 -5.64 14.40
C LEU A 290 -26.24 -6.45 14.32
N ASP A 291 -26.39 -7.52 15.12
CA ASP A 291 -27.60 -8.35 15.19
C ASP A 291 -28.81 -7.60 15.74
N LYS A 292 -28.59 -6.50 16.50
CA LYS A 292 -29.65 -5.56 16.90
C LYS A 292 -30.20 -4.75 15.73
N ARG A 293 -29.53 -4.80 14.58
CA ARG A 293 -29.91 -4.14 13.32
C ARG A 293 -30.15 -2.63 13.47
N PRO A 294 -29.21 -1.83 14.02
CA PRO A 294 -29.36 -0.38 14.13
C PRO A 294 -29.64 0.28 12.76
N ASP A 295 -30.62 1.16 12.71
CA ASP A 295 -31.03 1.86 11.48
C ASP A 295 -30.17 3.07 11.14
N TRP A 296 -29.47 3.64 12.12
CA TRP A 296 -28.53 4.74 11.90
C TRP A 296 -27.24 4.29 11.19
N LEU A 297 -26.90 3.00 11.28
CA LEU A 297 -25.70 2.43 10.67
C LEU A 297 -25.97 2.09 9.21
N THR A 298 -25.09 2.51 8.31
CA THR A 298 -25.19 2.16 6.89
C THR A 298 -24.44 0.89 6.56
N GLY A 299 -23.22 0.70 7.05
CA GLY A 299 -22.42 -0.46 6.70
C GLY A 299 -21.17 -0.63 7.57
N VAL A 300 -20.32 -1.57 7.17
CA VAL A 300 -19.05 -1.86 7.85
C VAL A 300 -17.91 -1.64 6.85
N PHE A 301 -16.80 -1.07 7.28
CA PHE A 301 -15.59 -1.03 6.44
C PHE A 301 -14.50 -1.95 6.98
N VAL A 302 -13.76 -2.58 6.07
CA VAL A 302 -12.83 -3.68 6.39
C VAL A 302 -11.46 -3.37 5.82
N GLY A 303 -10.46 -3.26 6.69
CA GLY A 303 -9.10 -2.85 6.33
C GLY A 303 -8.01 -3.65 7.06
N PRO A 304 -6.81 -3.06 7.22
CA PRO A 304 -5.72 -3.66 7.98
C PRO A 304 -6.12 -4.05 9.41
N GLN A 305 -5.30 -4.88 10.05
CA GLN A 305 -5.46 -5.30 11.46
C GLN A 305 -6.86 -5.82 11.81
N THR A 306 -7.50 -6.50 10.86
CA THR A 306 -8.83 -7.09 11.03
C THR A 306 -8.69 -8.60 11.14
N ARG A 307 -9.06 -9.16 12.30
CA ARG A 307 -8.86 -10.57 12.64
C ARG A 307 -9.63 -11.56 11.77
N ASP A 308 -10.92 -11.32 11.55
CA ASP A 308 -11.72 -12.22 10.74
C ASP A 308 -11.51 -11.92 9.24
N PRO A 309 -11.18 -12.91 8.40
CA PRO A 309 -11.08 -12.70 6.95
C PRO A 309 -12.38 -12.19 6.34
N LEU A 310 -12.29 -11.44 5.23
CA LEU A 310 -13.45 -10.83 4.56
C LEU A 310 -14.60 -11.82 4.27
N PRO A 311 -14.37 -13.08 3.82
CA PRO A 311 -15.45 -14.06 3.66
C PRO A 311 -16.17 -14.42 4.98
N VAL A 312 -15.42 -14.50 6.09
CA VAL A 312 -15.98 -14.79 7.42
C VAL A 312 -16.85 -13.62 7.88
N GLN A 313 -16.33 -12.41 7.78
CA GLN A 313 -17.08 -11.20 8.10
C GLN A 313 -18.35 -11.08 7.25
N ARG A 314 -18.26 -11.31 5.93
CA ARG A 314 -19.45 -11.22 5.07
C ARG A 314 -20.54 -12.21 5.48
N ALA A 315 -20.16 -13.41 5.93
CA ALA A 315 -21.09 -14.42 6.42
C ALA A 315 -21.72 -14.07 7.78
N ARG A 316 -20.97 -13.40 8.69
CA ARG A 316 -21.47 -13.03 10.02
C ARG A 316 -22.18 -11.67 10.07
N ILE A 317 -21.84 -10.73 9.19
CA ILE A 317 -22.44 -9.40 9.13
C ILE A 317 -23.77 -9.46 8.38
N PRO A 318 -24.88 -8.97 8.95
CA PRO A 318 -26.18 -8.94 8.28
C PRO A 318 -26.12 -8.31 6.88
N ALA A 319 -26.80 -8.91 5.90
CA ALA A 319 -26.73 -8.50 4.49
C ALA A 319 -27.18 -7.05 4.23
N ARG A 320 -27.98 -6.45 5.13
CA ARG A 320 -28.37 -5.03 5.06
C ARG A 320 -27.17 -4.07 5.15
N TYR A 321 -26.09 -4.50 5.77
CA TYR A 321 -24.87 -3.73 5.94
C TYR A 321 -23.89 -4.09 4.81
N PRO A 322 -23.76 -3.27 3.74
CA PRO A 322 -22.69 -3.41 2.78
C PRO A 322 -21.32 -3.36 3.47
N LEU A 323 -20.37 -4.14 2.93
CA LEU A 323 -18.97 -4.00 3.30
C LEU A 323 -18.31 -3.00 2.36
N ILE A 324 -17.52 -2.09 2.90
CA ILE A 324 -16.63 -1.21 2.14
C ILE A 324 -15.20 -1.69 2.35
N LEU A 325 -14.47 -1.94 1.27
CA LEU A 325 -13.07 -2.32 1.39
C LEU A 325 -12.24 -1.09 1.78
N TYR A 326 -11.30 -1.26 2.69
CA TYR A 326 -10.37 -0.23 3.11
C TYR A 326 -8.94 -0.71 2.84
N PRO A 327 -8.54 -0.84 1.55
CA PRO A 327 -7.29 -1.49 1.20
C PRO A 327 -6.09 -0.57 1.46
N ASP A 328 -5.10 -1.10 2.18
CA ASP A 328 -3.78 -0.48 2.32
C ASP A 328 -2.97 -0.68 1.04
N ILE A 329 -2.75 0.41 0.31
CA ILE A 329 -2.02 0.38 -0.96
C ILE A 329 -0.61 1.00 -0.86
N ALA A 330 -0.23 1.46 0.33
CA ALA A 330 0.99 2.22 0.58
C ALA A 330 2.13 1.37 1.14
N HIS A 331 1.82 0.38 1.98
CA HIS A 331 2.85 -0.40 2.66
C HIS A 331 3.28 -1.66 1.90
N THR A 332 4.55 -2.04 2.00
CA THR A 332 5.14 -3.24 1.36
C THR A 332 5.55 -4.34 2.33
N MET A 333 5.67 -4.01 3.61
CA MET A 333 5.96 -4.93 4.73
C MET A 333 5.23 -4.44 5.97
N HIS A 334 5.05 -5.29 6.99
CA HIS A 334 4.23 -4.97 8.17
C HIS A 334 2.87 -4.36 7.78
N ALA A 335 2.24 -4.96 6.75
CA ALA A 335 1.15 -4.39 5.97
C ALA A 335 -0.02 -5.37 5.82
N GLN A 336 -1.16 -4.88 5.30
CA GLN A 336 -2.28 -5.74 4.89
C GLN A 336 -1.93 -6.60 3.66
N PHE A 337 -1.16 -6.04 2.72
CA PHE A 337 -0.76 -6.73 1.48
C PHE A 337 0.76 -6.65 1.29
N PRO A 338 1.56 -7.43 2.06
CA PRO A 338 3.01 -7.42 1.92
C PRO A 338 3.47 -7.84 0.51
N VAL A 339 4.71 -7.52 0.16
CA VAL A 339 5.36 -8.06 -1.03
C VAL A 339 5.68 -9.53 -0.78
N ASP A 340 5.26 -10.41 -1.69
CA ASP A 340 5.44 -11.85 -1.56
C ASP A 340 6.92 -12.22 -1.70
N ARG A 341 7.45 -12.97 -0.73
CA ARG A 341 8.84 -13.46 -0.71
C ARG A 341 9.85 -12.35 -1.04
N TRP A 342 9.70 -11.20 -0.39
CA TRP A 342 10.51 -10.03 -0.70
C TRP A 342 11.95 -10.25 -0.24
N TRP A 343 12.93 -10.04 -1.13
CA TRP A 343 14.32 -10.29 -0.80
C TRP A 343 14.81 -9.33 0.31
N PRO A 344 15.54 -9.82 1.33
CA PRO A 344 15.96 -9.01 2.47
C PRO A 344 16.71 -7.73 2.09
N GLU A 345 17.55 -7.76 1.05
CA GLU A 345 18.29 -6.59 0.60
C GLU A 345 17.34 -5.47 0.09
N PHE A 346 16.23 -5.82 -0.55
CA PHE A 346 15.20 -4.84 -0.89
C PHE A 346 14.44 -4.38 0.36
N ALA A 347 14.01 -5.30 1.22
CA ALA A 347 13.23 -4.95 2.41
C ALA A 347 14.00 -4.02 3.37
N LEU A 348 15.28 -4.32 3.62
CA LEU A 348 16.19 -3.49 4.44
C LEU A 348 16.30 -2.06 3.90
N THR A 349 16.49 -1.92 2.59
CA THR A 349 16.83 -0.65 1.97
C THR A 349 15.57 0.16 1.64
N GLN A 350 14.62 -0.42 0.93
CA GLN A 350 13.38 0.24 0.51
C GLN A 350 12.42 0.53 1.68
N GLY A 351 12.45 -0.30 2.73
CA GLY A 351 11.62 -0.13 3.91
C GLY A 351 10.12 -0.31 3.66
N ARG A 352 9.30 0.29 4.54
CA ARG A 352 7.87 0.03 4.65
C ARG A 352 6.99 0.77 3.64
N GLU A 353 7.33 2.02 3.32
CA GLU A 353 6.52 2.92 2.47
C GLU A 353 7.27 3.43 1.22
N PRO A 354 7.96 2.57 0.43
CA PRO A 354 8.64 3.03 -0.79
C PRO A 354 7.64 3.38 -1.90
N ILE A 355 8.12 4.05 -2.96
CA ILE A 355 7.37 4.17 -4.22
C ILE A 355 7.11 2.76 -4.77
N ASN A 356 5.85 2.32 -4.84
CA ASN A 356 5.50 0.89 -4.96
C ASN A 356 4.47 0.55 -6.05
N PRO A 357 4.65 0.93 -7.34
CA PRO A 357 3.72 0.51 -8.38
C PRO A 357 3.67 -1.03 -8.48
N ARG A 358 2.50 -1.63 -8.24
CA ARG A 358 2.28 -3.09 -8.26
C ARG A 358 1.03 -3.48 -9.08
N PRO A 359 1.00 -3.21 -10.40
CA PRO A 359 -0.18 -3.44 -11.24
C PRO A 359 -0.77 -4.85 -11.15
N ALA A 360 0.05 -5.89 -11.23
CA ALA A 360 -0.41 -7.27 -11.24
C ALA A 360 -0.92 -7.70 -9.86
N ALA A 361 -0.20 -7.35 -8.79
CA ALA A 361 -0.63 -7.66 -7.43
C ALA A 361 -1.95 -6.97 -7.09
N TYR A 362 -2.10 -5.67 -7.32
CA TYR A 362 -3.34 -4.97 -6.95
C TYR A 362 -4.53 -5.33 -7.84
N ALA A 363 -4.32 -5.68 -9.12
CA ALA A 363 -5.40 -6.22 -9.94
C ALA A 363 -5.91 -7.56 -9.38
N ARG A 364 -5.00 -8.45 -8.96
CA ARG A 364 -5.36 -9.73 -8.34
C ARG A 364 -6.03 -9.56 -6.97
N ILE A 365 -5.50 -8.67 -6.12
CA ILE A 365 -6.08 -8.33 -4.82
C ILE A 365 -7.51 -7.78 -4.99
N PHE A 366 -7.70 -6.88 -5.95
CA PHE A 366 -9.02 -6.35 -6.28
C PHE A 366 -9.98 -7.46 -6.71
N ALA A 367 -9.57 -8.32 -7.65
CA ALA A 367 -10.40 -9.41 -8.14
C ALA A 367 -10.82 -10.41 -7.04
N ASP A 368 -9.96 -10.64 -6.05
CA ASP A 368 -10.27 -11.52 -4.91
C ASP A 368 -11.26 -10.89 -3.92
N LEU A 369 -11.05 -9.61 -3.58
CA LEU A 369 -11.76 -8.96 -2.46
C LEU A 369 -13.00 -8.17 -2.89
N ALA A 370 -12.94 -7.45 -4.00
CA ALA A 370 -13.99 -6.52 -4.44
C ALA A 370 -15.37 -7.16 -4.70
N PRO A 371 -15.51 -8.43 -5.15
CA PRO A 371 -16.83 -9.03 -5.35
C PRO A 371 -17.69 -9.13 -4.08
N ARG A 372 -17.09 -9.01 -2.89
CA ARG A 372 -17.78 -9.10 -1.58
C ARG A 372 -18.11 -7.74 -0.98
N THR A 373 -17.81 -6.65 -1.66
CA THR A 373 -17.92 -5.29 -1.14
C THR A 373 -18.77 -4.40 -2.06
N ALA A 374 -19.20 -3.24 -1.56
CA ALA A 374 -19.93 -2.23 -2.31
C ALA A 374 -19.01 -1.13 -2.89
N GLY A 375 -17.70 -1.35 -2.84
CA GLY A 375 -16.66 -0.42 -3.28
C GLY A 375 -15.54 -0.29 -2.26
N SER A 376 -14.73 0.75 -2.39
CA SER A 376 -13.51 0.92 -1.58
C SER A 376 -13.19 2.36 -1.20
N VAL A 377 -12.42 2.50 -0.12
CA VAL A 377 -11.69 3.72 0.27
C VAL A 377 -10.21 3.33 0.42
N THR A 378 -9.36 3.67 -0.53
CA THR A 378 -7.93 3.31 -0.46
C THR A 378 -7.23 4.07 0.67
N TYR A 379 -6.54 3.35 1.55
CA TYR A 379 -5.65 3.93 2.55
C TYR A 379 -4.33 4.33 1.89
N SER A 380 -3.90 5.57 2.11
CA SER A 380 -2.71 6.15 1.50
C SER A 380 -1.93 7.01 2.48
N GLU A 381 -0.61 6.95 2.39
CA GLU A 381 0.30 7.84 3.12
C GLU A 381 0.82 9.03 2.29
N GLY A 382 0.45 9.14 1.01
CA GLY A 382 0.85 10.28 0.19
C GLY A 382 0.95 9.96 -1.30
N VAL A 383 2.12 10.23 -1.88
CA VAL A 383 2.35 10.06 -3.33
C VAL A 383 3.09 8.78 -3.72
N ASN A 384 3.64 8.03 -2.76
CA ASN A 384 4.41 6.80 -3.05
C ASN A 384 3.57 5.70 -3.72
N ASP A 385 2.27 5.68 -3.44
CA ASP A 385 1.27 4.74 -3.93
C ASP A 385 0.43 5.30 -5.09
N ASP A 386 0.88 6.37 -5.75
CA ASP A 386 0.16 7.09 -6.81
C ASP A 386 -0.44 6.19 -7.89
N PHE A 387 0.40 5.35 -8.49
CA PHE A 387 -0.02 4.46 -9.56
C PHE A 387 -1.12 3.48 -9.08
N ASN A 388 -0.97 2.97 -7.85
CA ASN A 388 -1.92 2.04 -7.26
C ASN A 388 -3.27 2.75 -6.99
N GLN A 389 -3.27 3.99 -6.49
CA GLN A 389 -4.51 4.77 -6.30
C GLN A 389 -5.32 4.88 -7.60
N PHE A 390 -4.67 5.29 -8.69
CA PHE A 390 -5.35 5.43 -9.98
C PHE A 390 -5.81 4.08 -10.56
N LEU A 391 -5.03 3.00 -10.34
CA LEU A 391 -5.42 1.66 -10.74
C LEU A 391 -6.67 1.21 -9.97
N TRP A 392 -6.74 1.46 -8.66
CA TRP A 392 -7.91 1.15 -7.83
C TRP A 392 -9.16 1.92 -8.28
N PHE A 393 -9.05 3.20 -8.66
CA PHE A 393 -10.17 3.92 -9.26
C PHE A 393 -10.62 3.29 -10.58
N ARG A 394 -9.66 2.88 -11.42
CA ARG A 394 -9.94 2.28 -12.72
C ARG A 394 -10.61 0.91 -12.59
N LEU A 395 -10.14 0.06 -11.67
CA LEU A 395 -10.74 -1.23 -11.34
C LEU A 395 -12.14 -1.06 -10.71
N GLY A 396 -12.31 -0.05 -9.86
CA GLY A 396 -13.63 0.32 -9.33
C GLY A 396 -14.61 0.82 -10.40
N TRP A 397 -14.10 1.40 -11.48
CA TRP A 397 -14.90 1.79 -12.64
C TRP A 397 -15.25 0.59 -13.53
N ASP A 398 -14.28 -0.27 -13.78
CA ASP A 398 -14.39 -1.45 -14.66
C ASP A 398 -13.50 -2.59 -14.10
N PRO A 399 -14.10 -3.61 -13.48
CA PRO A 399 -13.38 -4.71 -12.85
C PRO A 399 -12.53 -5.52 -13.83
N ASP A 400 -12.86 -5.46 -15.14
CA ASP A 400 -12.15 -6.18 -16.21
C ASP A 400 -11.01 -5.34 -16.81
N THR A 401 -10.61 -4.24 -16.16
CA THR A 401 -9.50 -3.41 -16.60
C THR A 401 -8.21 -4.22 -16.70
N ASP A 402 -7.63 -4.27 -17.90
CA ASP A 402 -6.25 -4.72 -18.11
C ASP A 402 -5.25 -3.69 -17.56
N PRO A 403 -4.39 -4.06 -16.59
CA PRO A 403 -3.36 -3.16 -16.05
C PRO A 403 -2.40 -2.59 -17.09
N ALA A 404 -2.10 -3.33 -18.18
CA ALA A 404 -1.22 -2.83 -19.23
C ALA A 404 -1.90 -1.72 -20.05
N ALA A 405 -3.15 -1.91 -20.45
CA ALA A 405 -3.95 -0.86 -21.09
C ALA A 405 -4.12 0.37 -20.18
N PHE A 406 -4.38 0.17 -18.88
CA PHE A 406 -4.40 1.26 -17.90
C PHE A 406 -3.07 2.02 -17.85
N ALA A 407 -1.94 1.32 -17.85
CA ALA A 407 -0.62 1.96 -17.80
C ALA A 407 -0.33 2.79 -19.05
N VAL A 408 -0.87 2.43 -20.22
CA VAL A 408 -0.82 3.26 -21.44
C VAL A 408 -1.56 4.57 -21.24
N ASP A 409 -2.78 4.52 -20.70
CA ASP A 409 -3.57 5.72 -20.39
C ASP A 409 -2.87 6.60 -19.35
N TYR A 410 -2.30 5.98 -18.30
CA TYR A 410 -1.55 6.67 -17.26
C TYR A 410 -0.33 7.38 -17.85
N ALA A 411 0.47 6.69 -18.67
CA ALA A 411 1.63 7.26 -19.35
C ALA A 411 1.22 8.41 -20.28
N ARG A 412 0.15 8.26 -21.07
CA ARG A 412 -0.37 9.31 -21.94
C ARG A 412 -0.77 10.56 -21.15
N VAL A 413 -1.50 10.40 -20.04
CA VAL A 413 -2.07 11.52 -19.29
C VAL A 413 -1.02 12.25 -18.45
N PHE A 414 -0.11 11.54 -17.80
CA PHE A 414 0.80 12.12 -16.81
C PHE A 414 2.24 12.30 -17.30
N ILE A 415 2.68 11.53 -18.29
CA ILE A 415 4.09 11.50 -18.71
C ILE A 415 4.26 12.00 -20.16
N GLY A 416 3.31 11.68 -21.04
CA GLY A 416 3.32 12.07 -22.46
C GLY A 416 4.30 11.29 -23.34
N ASP A 417 4.99 10.30 -22.80
CA ASP A 417 5.81 9.33 -23.57
C ASP A 417 5.22 7.93 -23.40
N PRO A 418 4.76 7.27 -24.49
CA PRO A 418 4.14 5.95 -24.40
C PRO A 418 5.09 4.87 -23.87
N ARG A 419 6.42 5.05 -23.96
CA ARG A 419 7.40 4.10 -23.40
C ARG A 419 7.30 3.96 -21.90
N ALA A 420 6.73 4.96 -21.20
CA ALA A 420 6.55 4.91 -19.77
C ALA A 420 5.50 3.88 -19.31
N ALA A 421 4.61 3.43 -20.20
CA ALA A 421 3.55 2.48 -19.87
C ALA A 421 4.09 1.13 -19.35
N ALA A 422 5.29 0.73 -19.79
CA ALA A 422 5.89 -0.53 -19.36
C ALA A 422 6.63 -0.44 -18.01
N LEU A 423 6.87 0.77 -17.47
CA LEU A 423 7.63 0.93 -16.23
C LEU A 423 6.96 0.32 -15.00
N PRO A 424 5.66 0.55 -14.72
CA PRO A 424 5.03 0.02 -13.50
C PRO A 424 5.16 -1.51 -13.38
N ALA A 425 4.89 -2.24 -14.46
CA ALA A 425 5.03 -3.71 -14.47
C ALA A 425 6.50 -4.17 -14.37
N ALA A 426 7.43 -3.43 -14.98
CA ALA A 426 8.86 -3.74 -14.88
C ALA A 426 9.40 -3.49 -13.46
N LEU A 427 8.95 -2.42 -12.80
CA LEU A 427 9.29 -2.10 -11.40
C LEU A 427 8.69 -3.11 -10.41
N GLU A 428 7.48 -3.62 -10.67
CA GLU A 428 6.93 -4.73 -9.89
C GLU A 428 7.76 -6.01 -10.05
N ALA A 429 8.19 -6.32 -11.29
CA ALA A 429 9.02 -7.48 -11.58
C ALA A 429 10.45 -7.39 -10.99
N ASN A 430 10.98 -6.18 -10.75
CA ASN A 430 12.28 -6.01 -10.09
C ASN A 430 12.32 -6.63 -8.70
N TRP A 431 11.20 -6.66 -7.98
CA TRP A 431 11.10 -7.23 -6.63
C TRP A 431 10.88 -8.75 -6.59
N VAL A 432 10.84 -9.41 -7.75
CA VAL A 432 10.71 -10.87 -7.83
C VAL A 432 12.10 -11.49 -7.92
N GLY A 433 12.43 -12.33 -6.94
CA GLY A 433 13.69 -13.07 -6.91
C GLY A 433 14.88 -12.26 -6.39
N ASP A 434 16.05 -12.90 -6.47
CA ASP A 434 17.30 -12.35 -5.96
C ASP A 434 17.78 -11.14 -6.79
N PRO A 435 17.97 -9.95 -6.18
CA PRO A 435 18.43 -8.77 -6.90
C PRO A 435 19.76 -8.97 -7.62
N ALA A 436 20.67 -9.80 -7.06
CA ALA A 436 21.98 -10.02 -7.66
C ALA A 436 21.90 -10.79 -9.00
N THR A 437 20.92 -11.66 -9.17
CA THR A 437 20.76 -12.48 -10.40
C THR A 437 19.71 -11.92 -11.36
N ASN A 438 18.86 -11.00 -10.91
CA ASN A 438 17.82 -10.36 -11.73
C ASN A 438 18.37 -9.25 -12.67
N ALA A 439 18.87 -9.65 -13.84
CA ALA A 439 19.32 -8.71 -14.89
C ALA A 439 18.21 -7.82 -15.46
N GLY A 440 16.93 -8.13 -15.18
CA GLY A 440 15.79 -7.29 -15.55
C GLY A 440 15.83 -5.91 -14.89
N ILE A 441 16.48 -5.77 -13.74
CA ILE A 441 16.59 -4.51 -13.00
C ILE A 441 17.34 -3.45 -13.83
N ASP A 442 18.47 -3.81 -14.44
CA ASP A 442 19.26 -2.89 -15.26
C ASP A 442 18.52 -2.53 -16.56
N ALA A 443 17.79 -3.50 -17.13
CA ALA A 443 16.91 -3.26 -18.27
C ALA A 443 15.75 -2.30 -17.92
N THR A 444 15.20 -2.39 -16.71
CA THR A 444 14.19 -1.46 -16.19
C THR A 444 14.75 -0.04 -16.05
N LEU A 445 15.97 0.10 -15.52
CA LEU A 445 16.66 1.39 -15.44
C LEU A 445 16.91 2.00 -16.83
N ALA A 446 17.44 1.21 -17.77
CA ALA A 446 17.66 1.65 -19.15
C ALA A 446 16.35 2.12 -19.82
N ARG A 447 15.24 1.41 -19.57
CA ARG A 447 13.91 1.82 -20.03
C ARG A 447 13.47 3.15 -19.42
N ALA A 448 13.71 3.36 -18.13
CA ALA A 448 13.37 4.61 -17.45
C ALA A 448 14.19 5.80 -17.97
N ASP A 449 15.46 5.56 -18.33
CA ASP A 449 16.37 6.55 -18.90
C ASP A 449 16.04 6.88 -20.36
N ALA A 450 15.43 5.96 -21.11
CA ALA A 450 15.00 6.19 -22.49
C ALA A 450 13.79 7.13 -22.59
N ILE A 451 13.00 7.27 -21.54
CA ILE A 451 11.78 8.10 -21.54
C ILE A 451 12.14 9.59 -21.70
N ARG A 452 11.39 10.27 -22.56
CA ARG A 452 11.46 11.70 -22.82
C ARG A 452 10.09 12.30 -22.46
N PRO A 453 9.89 12.69 -21.20
CA PRO A 453 8.58 13.17 -20.74
C PRO A 453 8.18 14.44 -21.48
N ALA A 454 6.88 14.63 -21.69
CA ALA A 454 6.34 15.85 -22.26
C ALA A 454 6.49 17.03 -21.30
N ARG A 455 6.40 18.26 -21.82
CA ARG A 455 6.55 19.49 -21.03
C ARG A 455 5.59 19.60 -19.84
N PHE A 456 4.40 19.01 -19.94
CA PHE A 456 3.39 19.03 -18.89
C PHE A 456 3.58 17.94 -17.83
N ALA A 457 4.52 17.00 -18.03
CA ALA A 457 4.74 15.92 -17.09
C ALA A 457 5.22 16.50 -15.76
N ASP A 458 4.77 15.89 -14.66
CA ASP A 458 5.10 16.30 -13.31
C ASP A 458 6.00 15.28 -12.61
N TRP A 459 6.07 15.36 -11.29
CA TRP A 459 6.91 14.54 -10.43
C TRP A 459 6.74 13.02 -10.63
N ARG A 460 5.64 12.55 -11.24
CA ARG A 460 5.38 11.10 -11.43
C ARG A 460 6.46 10.39 -12.23
N ILE A 461 7.04 11.02 -13.27
CA ILE A 461 8.15 10.39 -14.00
C ILE A 461 9.43 10.31 -13.15
N ASP A 462 9.67 11.32 -12.31
CA ASP A 462 10.79 11.29 -11.38
C ASP A 462 10.59 10.25 -10.28
N ALA A 463 9.35 9.97 -9.85
CA ALA A 463 9.05 8.92 -8.88
C ALA A 463 9.37 7.53 -9.45
N LEU A 464 8.93 7.25 -10.69
CA LEU A 464 9.24 5.99 -11.36
C LEU A 464 10.75 5.82 -11.63
N ARG A 465 11.45 6.90 -11.97
CA ARG A 465 12.92 6.90 -12.14
C ARG A 465 13.66 6.71 -10.83
N TYR A 466 13.23 7.37 -9.76
CA TYR A 466 13.78 7.18 -8.41
C TYR A 466 13.73 5.71 -8.04
N ARG A 467 12.57 5.09 -8.23
CA ARG A 467 12.40 3.67 -7.94
C ARG A 467 13.28 2.76 -8.81
N ALA A 468 13.40 3.04 -10.11
CA ALA A 468 14.29 2.27 -11.00
C ALA A 468 15.78 2.41 -10.63
N VAL A 469 16.24 3.62 -10.31
CA VAL A 469 17.62 3.87 -9.85
C VAL A 469 17.87 3.18 -8.52
N TYR A 470 16.90 3.21 -7.60
CA TYR A 470 17.00 2.55 -6.30
C TYR A 470 17.17 1.03 -6.47
N ASP A 471 16.32 0.39 -7.28
CA ASP A 471 16.41 -1.06 -7.48
C ASP A 471 17.75 -1.48 -8.10
N ALA A 472 18.27 -0.69 -9.07
CA ALA A 472 19.60 -0.92 -9.63
C ALA A 472 20.70 -0.73 -8.58
N LEU A 473 20.61 0.30 -7.73
CA LEU A 473 21.56 0.51 -6.63
C LEU A 473 21.59 -0.72 -5.71
N VAL A 474 20.44 -1.25 -5.32
CA VAL A 474 20.34 -2.46 -4.49
C VAL A 474 21.00 -3.66 -5.18
N ARG A 475 20.72 -3.87 -6.47
CA ARG A 475 21.34 -4.96 -7.26
C ARG A 475 22.86 -4.90 -7.24
N HIS A 476 23.45 -3.78 -7.67
CA HIS A 476 24.91 -3.66 -7.77
C HIS A 476 25.58 -3.76 -6.40
N ARG A 477 25.00 -3.12 -5.37
CA ARG A 477 25.51 -3.21 -3.99
C ARG A 477 25.40 -4.63 -3.44
N THR A 478 24.35 -5.38 -3.78
CA THR A 478 24.20 -6.79 -3.35
C THR A 478 25.29 -7.66 -3.98
N ILE A 479 25.57 -7.49 -5.28
CA ILE A 479 26.64 -8.22 -5.98
C ILE A 479 27.99 -7.95 -5.30
N GLU A 480 28.31 -6.67 -5.10
CA GLU A 480 29.57 -6.25 -4.46
C GLU A 480 29.67 -6.74 -3.01
N ALA A 481 28.60 -6.62 -2.22
CA ALA A 481 28.56 -7.04 -0.82
C ALA A 481 28.76 -8.55 -0.67
N ARG A 482 28.15 -9.38 -1.54
CA ARG A 482 28.34 -10.83 -1.50
C ARG A 482 29.76 -11.23 -1.87
N ALA A 483 30.35 -10.61 -2.91
CA ALA A 483 31.75 -10.83 -3.26
C ALA A 483 32.69 -10.40 -2.12
N ARG A 484 32.42 -9.25 -1.49
CA ARG A 484 33.18 -8.73 -0.35
C ARG A 484 33.08 -9.65 0.86
N ARG A 485 31.88 -10.14 1.20
CA ARG A 485 31.64 -11.08 2.30
C ARG A 485 32.38 -12.40 2.07
N ALA A 486 32.25 -13.00 0.89
CA ALA A 486 32.92 -14.24 0.56
C ALA A 486 34.45 -14.11 0.62
N ALA A 487 35.00 -13.04 0.04
CA ALA A 487 36.44 -12.77 0.10
C ALA A 487 36.93 -12.51 1.53
N ALA A 488 36.14 -11.81 2.36
CA ALA A 488 36.50 -11.56 3.75
C ALA A 488 36.54 -12.87 4.55
N LEU A 489 35.54 -13.74 4.42
CA LEU A 489 35.48 -15.03 5.12
C LEU A 489 36.56 -16.02 4.65
N ALA A 490 37.05 -15.89 3.42
CA ALA A 490 38.13 -16.71 2.86
C ALA A 490 39.55 -16.14 3.08
N ALA A 491 39.70 -15.01 3.77
CA ALA A 491 41.00 -14.38 3.97
C ALA A 491 41.96 -15.24 4.82
N SER A 492 43.26 -15.00 4.72
CA SER A 492 44.28 -15.72 5.50
C SER A 492 44.14 -15.51 7.00
N ASP A 493 43.74 -14.31 7.40
CA ASP A 493 43.66 -13.86 8.79
C ASP A 493 42.62 -12.75 8.95
N ALA A 494 42.30 -12.42 10.20
CA ALA A 494 41.32 -11.40 10.55
C ALA A 494 41.73 -9.98 10.11
N ILE A 495 43.02 -9.68 9.96
CA ILE A 495 43.51 -8.35 9.54
C ILE A 495 43.19 -8.16 8.05
N ALA A 496 43.53 -9.14 7.22
CA ALA A 496 43.21 -9.14 5.80
C ALA A 496 41.69 -9.09 5.56
N ALA A 497 40.91 -9.87 6.34
CA ALA A 497 39.46 -9.84 6.26
C ALA A 497 38.86 -8.46 6.58
N ARG A 498 39.33 -7.80 7.64
CA ARG A 498 38.92 -6.40 7.98
C ARG A 498 39.25 -5.42 6.86
N ALA A 499 40.42 -5.53 6.26
CA ALA A 499 40.81 -4.68 5.14
C ALA A 499 39.89 -4.88 3.91
N ILE A 500 39.42 -6.11 3.66
CA ILE A 500 38.43 -6.40 2.61
C ILE A 500 37.07 -5.78 2.93
N LEU A 501 36.59 -5.96 4.17
CA LEU A 501 35.31 -5.41 4.63
C LEU A 501 35.27 -3.88 4.64
N ALA A 502 36.41 -3.22 4.84
CA ALA A 502 36.53 -1.77 4.87
C ALA A 502 36.48 -1.11 3.47
N ARG A 503 36.49 -1.89 2.39
CA ARG A 503 36.42 -1.35 1.02
C ARG A 503 35.07 -0.71 0.76
N SER A 504 35.09 0.49 0.20
CA SER A 504 33.88 1.19 -0.28
C SER A 504 33.20 0.43 -1.43
N ASP A 505 31.96 0.80 -1.70
CA ASP A 505 31.24 0.37 -2.90
C ASP A 505 31.89 0.97 -4.16
N GLY A 506 31.68 0.30 -5.30
CA GLY A 506 32.30 0.62 -6.57
C GLY A 506 31.80 1.92 -7.22
N PRO A 507 32.39 2.31 -8.37
CA PRO A 507 32.02 3.53 -9.08
C PRO A 507 30.58 3.50 -9.61
N GLU A 508 30.06 2.33 -9.97
CA GLU A 508 28.68 2.17 -10.45
C GLU A 508 27.66 2.44 -9.34
N ALA A 509 27.81 1.81 -8.18
CA ALA A 509 26.98 2.07 -7.00
C ALA A 509 27.06 3.55 -6.57
N THR A 510 28.27 4.14 -6.59
CA THR A 510 28.48 5.56 -6.30
C THR A 510 27.71 6.47 -7.27
N ALA A 511 27.75 6.18 -8.58
CA ALA A 511 27.03 6.95 -9.59
C ALA A 511 25.50 6.82 -9.43
N LEU A 512 25.00 5.62 -9.15
CA LEU A 512 23.58 5.37 -8.90
C LEU A 512 23.09 6.10 -7.65
N LEU A 513 23.85 6.09 -6.56
CA LEU A 513 23.53 6.84 -5.35
C LEU A 513 23.48 8.35 -5.61
N ALA A 514 24.42 8.90 -6.38
CA ALA A 514 24.40 10.32 -6.75
C ALA A 514 23.13 10.68 -7.56
N ARG A 515 22.75 9.82 -8.51
CA ARG A 515 21.49 9.96 -9.27
C ARG A 515 20.27 9.89 -8.36
N LEU A 516 20.27 8.95 -7.41
CA LEU A 516 19.18 8.76 -6.45
C LEU A 516 18.97 10.01 -5.59
N ASN A 517 20.06 10.59 -5.07
CA ASN A 517 20.05 11.84 -4.32
C ASN A 517 19.51 13.03 -5.15
N ALA A 518 19.91 13.13 -6.42
CA ALA A 518 19.43 14.18 -7.30
C ALA A 518 17.92 14.02 -7.62
N LEU A 519 17.44 12.79 -7.78
CA LEU A 519 16.02 12.48 -7.95
C LEU A 519 15.21 12.81 -6.69
N ALA A 520 15.73 12.47 -5.51
CA ALA A 520 15.08 12.79 -4.24
C ALA A 520 14.86 14.30 -4.08
N GLU A 521 15.87 15.10 -4.42
CA GLU A 521 15.76 16.57 -4.39
C GLU A 521 14.68 17.10 -5.34
N ARG A 522 14.56 16.54 -6.55
CA ARG A 522 13.49 16.93 -7.48
C ARG A 522 12.12 16.53 -6.97
N LEU A 523 11.99 15.35 -6.37
CA LEU A 523 10.75 14.87 -5.78
C LEU A 523 10.31 15.70 -4.57
N TRP A 524 11.25 16.12 -3.72
CA TRP A 524 10.98 17.08 -2.66
C TRP A 524 10.45 18.42 -3.22
N ARG A 525 11.09 18.97 -4.25
CA ARG A 525 10.64 20.25 -4.86
C ARG A 525 9.30 20.13 -5.58
N GLY A 526 9.06 19.03 -6.29
CA GLY A 526 7.90 18.83 -7.14
C GLY A 526 6.66 18.27 -6.45
N ALA A 527 6.87 17.43 -5.43
CA ALA A 527 5.80 16.70 -4.74
C ALA A 527 5.91 16.75 -3.21
N ARG A 528 6.91 17.42 -2.65
CA ARG A 528 7.20 17.42 -1.21
C ARG A 528 7.37 16.01 -0.64
N LEU A 529 7.90 15.09 -1.44
CA LEU A 529 8.09 13.72 -1.01
C LEU A 529 9.27 13.64 -0.02
N GLN A 530 9.01 13.13 1.18
CA GLN A 530 9.89 13.17 2.33
C GLN A 530 10.80 11.93 2.37
N LEU A 531 11.70 11.79 1.38
CA LEU A 531 12.55 10.59 1.25
C LEU A 531 13.68 10.48 2.30
N SER A 532 13.84 11.46 3.18
CA SER A 532 14.90 11.52 4.19
C SER A 532 14.42 12.32 5.40
N VAL A 533 14.69 11.81 6.60
CA VAL A 533 14.43 12.48 7.88
C VAL A 533 15.22 13.79 7.97
N PRO A 534 16.58 13.78 7.94
CA PRO A 534 17.35 15.00 8.13
C PRO A 534 17.23 16.02 6.98
N ARG A 535 16.90 15.58 5.76
CA ARG A 535 16.90 16.47 4.58
C ARG A 535 15.51 16.97 4.19
N TYR A 536 14.49 16.15 4.36
CA TYR A 536 13.15 16.40 3.83
C TYR A 536 12.06 16.32 4.92
N GLY A 537 12.44 16.09 6.17
CA GLY A 537 11.56 16.25 7.33
C GLY A 537 10.58 15.10 7.57
N ALA A 538 10.85 13.91 7.03
CA ALA A 538 10.09 12.71 7.38
C ALA A 538 10.09 12.50 8.91
N SER A 539 8.96 12.06 9.47
CA SER A 539 8.86 11.86 10.92
C SER A 539 9.83 10.80 11.44
N ASN A 540 10.18 9.83 10.59
CA ASN A 540 11.12 8.75 10.85
C ASN A 540 11.40 7.98 9.54
N VAL A 541 12.23 6.94 9.62
CA VAL A 541 12.68 6.18 8.44
C VAL A 541 11.57 5.28 7.88
N GLU A 542 10.70 4.72 8.72
CA GLU A 542 9.62 3.84 8.27
C GLU A 542 8.51 4.59 7.48
N ARG A 543 8.38 5.91 7.65
CA ARG A 543 7.50 6.79 6.85
C ARG A 543 8.04 7.14 5.46
N GLY A 544 8.62 6.15 4.78
CA GLY A 544 9.05 6.28 3.39
C GLY A 544 10.36 7.04 3.19
N ALA A 545 11.12 7.30 4.26
CA ALA A 545 12.44 7.94 4.20
C ALA A 545 13.56 6.95 3.81
N ASN A 546 13.32 6.18 2.75
CA ASN A 546 14.21 5.09 2.30
C ASN A 546 15.54 5.58 1.69
N LEU A 547 15.71 6.88 1.41
CA LEU A 547 17.02 7.43 1.02
C LEU A 547 18.05 7.26 2.15
N ASP A 548 17.61 7.36 3.40
CA ASP A 548 18.47 7.23 4.57
C ASP A 548 18.97 5.79 4.76
N ARG A 549 18.30 4.81 4.14
CA ARG A 549 18.70 3.39 4.12
C ARG A 549 19.38 2.95 2.82
N ALA A 550 19.49 3.83 1.81
CA ALA A 550 20.06 3.47 0.50
C ALA A 550 21.51 2.95 0.57
N ASN A 551 22.25 3.35 1.61
CA ASN A 551 23.65 2.99 1.86
C ASN A 551 23.86 2.06 3.06
N ILE A 552 22.80 1.47 3.61
CA ILE A 552 22.93 0.49 4.69
C ILE A 552 23.89 -0.64 4.28
N ASP A 553 24.70 -1.14 5.22
CA ASP A 553 25.63 -2.24 4.92
C ASP A 553 24.86 -3.50 4.52
N LEU A 554 25.24 -4.13 3.40
CA LEU A 554 24.68 -5.41 2.95
C LEU A 554 25.66 -6.57 3.14
N THR A 555 26.86 -6.29 3.64
CA THR A 555 27.92 -7.30 3.84
C THR A 555 27.74 -8.05 5.16
N GLY A 556 27.09 -7.42 6.15
CA GLY A 556 27.05 -7.91 7.54
C GLY A 556 28.37 -7.64 8.28
N ARG A 557 29.06 -6.56 7.92
CA ARG A 557 30.41 -6.20 8.39
C ARG A 557 30.47 -6.15 9.92
N ALA A 558 29.55 -5.44 10.57
CA ALA A 558 29.58 -5.25 12.01
C ALA A 558 29.53 -6.60 12.76
N TRP A 559 28.65 -7.50 12.32
CA TRP A 559 28.58 -8.85 12.87
C TRP A 559 29.85 -9.67 12.60
N ILE A 560 30.37 -9.65 11.38
CA ILE A 560 31.60 -10.37 11.01
C ILE A 560 32.78 -9.90 11.87
N GLU A 561 32.96 -8.58 12.02
CA GLU A 561 34.03 -7.99 12.82
C GLU A 561 33.92 -8.37 14.30
N ALA A 562 32.70 -8.46 14.83
CA ALA A 562 32.44 -8.95 16.18
C ALA A 562 32.82 -10.44 16.33
N GLN A 563 32.49 -11.29 15.35
CA GLN A 563 32.87 -12.72 15.41
C GLN A 563 34.38 -12.95 15.34
N MET A 564 35.13 -12.10 14.62
CA MET A 564 36.60 -12.18 14.62
C MET A 564 37.21 -12.02 16.01
N ALA A 565 36.53 -11.34 16.94
CA ALA A 565 37.00 -11.23 18.32
C ALA A 565 36.84 -12.55 19.11
N ASN A 566 35.95 -13.44 18.67
CA ASN A 566 35.71 -14.74 19.27
C ASN A 566 36.63 -15.84 18.71
N GLY A 567 37.21 -15.63 17.52
CA GLY A 567 38.16 -16.56 16.90
C GLY A 567 38.23 -16.43 15.38
N TRP A 568 39.30 -16.98 14.79
CA TRP A 568 39.50 -17.06 13.34
C TRP A 568 39.98 -18.47 12.96
N PRO A 569 39.47 -19.10 11.88
CA PRO A 569 38.40 -18.63 10.99
C PRO A 569 37.02 -18.58 11.67
N ILE A 570 36.10 -17.76 11.12
CA ILE A 570 34.70 -17.75 11.58
C ILE A 570 34.05 -19.09 11.18
N PRO A 571 33.49 -19.87 12.12
CA PRO A 571 32.85 -21.14 11.80
C PRO A 571 31.67 -20.99 10.84
N ASP A 572 31.43 -22.04 10.04
CA ASP A 572 30.22 -22.12 9.20
C ASP A 572 28.96 -22.12 10.08
N ARG A 573 28.20 -21.03 9.98
CA ARG A 573 26.96 -20.84 10.73
C ARG A 573 25.90 -21.88 10.39
N SER A 574 25.88 -22.40 9.16
CA SER A 574 24.90 -23.41 8.76
C SER A 574 25.11 -24.77 9.43
N ARG A 575 26.33 -25.03 9.91
CA ARG A 575 26.73 -26.28 10.60
C ARG A 575 26.36 -27.54 9.79
N ARG A 576 26.34 -27.43 8.47
CA ARG A 576 26.01 -28.56 7.56
C ARG A 576 27.00 -29.71 7.70
N SER A 577 28.26 -29.42 8.01
CA SER A 577 29.30 -30.43 8.31
C SER A 577 28.98 -31.28 9.54
N GLU A 578 28.14 -30.78 10.46
CA GLU A 578 27.65 -31.52 11.63
C GLU A 578 26.36 -32.31 11.32
N GLY A 579 25.87 -32.25 10.07
CA GLY A 579 24.59 -32.83 9.66
C GLY A 579 23.38 -32.00 10.07
N ALA A 580 23.56 -30.70 10.39
CA ALA A 580 22.44 -29.82 10.71
C ALA A 580 21.55 -29.57 9.48
N LEU A 581 20.24 -29.73 9.67
CA LEU A 581 19.23 -29.23 8.75
C LEU A 581 18.93 -27.79 9.15
N TYR A 582 19.33 -26.84 8.31
CA TYR A 582 19.33 -25.41 8.59
C TYR A 582 18.26 -24.68 7.77
N ASP A 583 17.54 -23.77 8.42
CA ASP A 583 16.62 -22.82 7.80
C ASP A 583 16.99 -21.40 8.25
N ASP A 584 17.16 -20.52 7.25
CA ASP A 584 17.27 -19.06 7.37
C ASP A 584 15.92 -18.49 6.93
N LEU A 585 15.04 -18.30 7.91
CA LEU A 585 13.62 -18.02 7.71
C LEU A 585 13.42 -16.53 7.42
N GLY A 586 12.62 -16.22 6.40
CA GLY A 586 12.50 -14.86 5.87
C GLY A 586 13.44 -14.62 4.68
N ARG A 587 14.38 -15.55 4.43
CA ARG A 587 15.19 -15.59 3.23
C ARG A 587 14.61 -16.60 2.22
N PRO A 588 14.04 -16.16 1.08
CA PRO A 588 13.22 -17.03 0.24
C PRO A 588 13.91 -18.25 -0.37
N ASP A 589 15.24 -18.26 -0.47
CA ASP A 589 16.04 -19.35 -1.04
C ASP A 589 16.68 -20.27 0.01
N ALA A 590 16.46 -20.02 1.31
CA ALA A 590 17.16 -20.69 2.40
C ALA A 590 16.23 -21.25 3.50
N GLU A 591 14.99 -21.51 3.13
CA GLU A 591 13.89 -21.93 4.02
C GLU A 591 13.23 -23.27 3.59
N PRO A 592 14.03 -24.33 3.33
CA PRO A 592 13.56 -25.56 2.68
C PRO A 592 12.50 -26.32 3.47
N HIS A 593 12.41 -26.14 4.78
CA HIS A 593 11.45 -26.85 5.62
C HIS A 593 10.19 -26.03 5.94
N LEU A 594 10.11 -24.76 5.51
CA LEU A 594 8.98 -23.89 5.84
C LEU A 594 7.71 -24.26 5.06
N VAL A 595 6.63 -24.55 5.80
CA VAL A 595 5.31 -24.81 5.25
C VAL A 595 4.63 -23.49 4.86
N ARG A 596 4.74 -23.13 3.58
CA ARG A 596 4.25 -21.85 3.02
C ARG A 596 2.74 -21.62 3.08
N GLY A 597 1.93 -22.69 3.05
CA GLY A 597 0.47 -22.57 2.98
C GLY A 597 -0.04 -22.24 1.57
N LEU A 598 -1.03 -21.35 1.47
CA LEU A 598 -1.74 -21.10 0.20
C LEU A 598 -0.94 -20.26 -0.81
N GLY A 599 -0.06 -19.39 -0.32
CA GLY A 599 0.67 -18.38 -1.10
C GLY A 599 -0.14 -17.09 -1.29
N LEU A 600 0.51 -15.92 -1.29
CA LEU A 600 -0.17 -14.62 -1.34
C LEU A 600 -0.97 -14.38 -2.63
N ALA A 601 -0.72 -15.17 -3.69
CA ALA A 601 -1.55 -15.14 -4.89
C ALA A 601 -3.00 -15.63 -4.65
N ARG A 602 -3.21 -16.56 -3.70
CA ARG A 602 -4.54 -17.11 -3.35
C ARG A 602 -5.04 -16.64 -1.98
N ASP A 603 -4.16 -16.05 -1.19
CA ASP A 603 -4.44 -15.51 0.13
C ASP A 603 -3.70 -14.16 0.28
N PRO A 604 -4.17 -13.11 -0.41
CA PRO A 604 -3.43 -11.85 -0.52
C PRO A 604 -3.18 -11.15 0.81
N GLN A 605 -3.95 -11.47 1.85
CA GLN A 605 -3.82 -10.92 3.19
C GLN A 605 -2.96 -11.77 4.13
N GLY A 606 -2.50 -12.95 3.70
CA GLY A 606 -1.62 -13.82 4.50
C GLY A 606 -2.29 -14.48 5.70
N PHE A 607 -3.61 -14.72 5.67
CA PHE A 607 -4.33 -15.39 6.77
C PHE A 607 -4.04 -16.88 6.89
N ALA A 608 -3.53 -17.51 5.83
CA ALA A 608 -3.20 -18.93 5.73
C ALA A 608 -1.88 -19.15 4.98
N THR A 609 -1.06 -18.11 4.88
CA THR A 609 0.24 -18.10 4.18
C THR A 609 1.32 -17.64 5.15
N ALA A 610 2.47 -18.30 5.11
CA ALA A 610 3.66 -17.83 5.83
C ALA A 610 4.20 -16.56 5.16
N ILE A 611 4.55 -15.57 5.97
CA ILE A 611 5.02 -14.26 5.52
C ILE A 611 6.50 -14.15 5.88
N ASP A 612 7.29 -13.75 4.89
CA ASP A 612 8.68 -13.32 5.10
C ASP A 612 8.66 -11.85 5.52
N GLY A 613 9.24 -11.57 6.68
CA GLY A 613 9.32 -10.25 7.29
C GLY A 613 10.76 -9.87 7.57
N ILE A 614 10.93 -8.60 7.96
CA ILE A 614 12.23 -8.08 8.38
C ILE A 614 12.06 -7.20 9.60
N ALA A 615 12.95 -7.34 10.57
CA ALA A 615 12.94 -6.57 11.79
C ALA A 615 13.17 -5.09 11.48
N ASP A 616 12.64 -4.21 12.34
CA ASP A 616 12.94 -2.78 12.32
C ASP A 616 14.34 -2.50 12.92
N ARG A 617 15.33 -3.23 12.42
CA ARG A 617 16.75 -3.22 12.81
C ARG A 617 17.61 -3.13 11.57
N ILE A 618 18.86 -2.72 11.77
CA ILE A 618 19.84 -2.58 10.70
C ILE A 618 21.12 -3.37 11.04
N PRO A 619 21.93 -3.79 10.05
CA PRO A 619 23.19 -4.49 10.31
C PRO A 619 24.15 -3.72 11.23
N ALA A 620 24.08 -2.38 11.25
CA ALA A 620 24.88 -1.55 12.15
C ALA A 620 24.52 -1.74 13.64
N ASP A 621 23.35 -2.30 13.95
CA ASP A 621 22.96 -2.69 15.31
C ASP A 621 23.70 -3.96 15.81
N GLY A 622 24.60 -4.51 14.99
CA GLY A 622 25.42 -5.69 15.32
C GLY A 622 24.71 -7.02 15.09
N TRP A 623 23.53 -7.01 14.46
CA TRP A 623 22.77 -8.20 14.14
C TRP A 623 23.39 -8.95 12.96
N ASP A 624 23.32 -10.28 13.01
CA ASP A 624 23.60 -11.10 11.83
C ASP A 624 22.54 -10.82 10.75
N PRO A 625 22.90 -10.77 9.46
CA PRO A 625 21.92 -10.69 8.38
C PRO A 625 20.74 -11.69 8.50
N ALA A 626 21.01 -12.97 8.84
CA ALA A 626 20.00 -14.02 9.00
C ALA A 626 19.17 -13.90 10.30
N ALA A 627 19.50 -12.93 11.16
CA ALA A 627 18.68 -12.59 12.33
C ALA A 627 17.83 -11.34 12.08
N LEU A 628 18.04 -10.63 10.96
CA LEU A 628 17.26 -9.44 10.61
C LEU A 628 15.95 -9.82 9.94
N ASP A 629 15.95 -10.85 9.10
CA ASP A 629 14.75 -11.43 8.50
C ASP A 629 14.15 -12.54 9.39
N TYR A 630 12.87 -12.83 9.16
CA TYR A 630 12.15 -13.87 9.87
C TYR A 630 10.96 -14.37 9.05
N ALA A 631 10.47 -15.56 9.36
CA ALA A 631 9.15 -16.01 8.95
C ALA A 631 8.12 -15.85 10.07
N GLU A 632 6.88 -15.56 9.68
CA GLU A 632 5.74 -15.55 10.59
C GLU A 632 4.42 -15.95 9.91
N THR A 633 3.33 -15.99 10.67
CA THR A 633 1.95 -16.12 10.16
C THR A 633 1.03 -15.14 10.89
N LEU A 634 -0.24 -15.01 10.50
CA LEU A 634 -1.20 -14.13 11.19
C LEU A 634 -2.13 -14.87 12.16
N TYR A 635 -2.55 -14.16 13.20
CA TYR A 635 -3.53 -14.55 14.21
C TYR A 635 -3.29 -15.96 14.79
N ASP A 636 -4.29 -16.84 14.73
CA ASP A 636 -4.25 -18.16 15.36
C ASP A 636 -3.60 -19.24 14.48
N ARG A 637 -3.17 -18.91 13.26
CA ARG A 637 -2.44 -19.89 12.43
C ARG A 637 -1.08 -20.21 13.06
N PRO A 638 -0.64 -21.47 13.10
CA PRO A 638 0.72 -21.77 13.49
C PRO A 638 1.69 -21.43 12.34
N LEU A 639 2.89 -20.93 12.68
CA LEU A 639 4.04 -21.05 11.79
C LEU A 639 4.53 -22.50 11.86
N ARG A 640 4.78 -23.14 10.72
CA ARG A 640 5.11 -24.57 10.66
C ARG A 640 6.37 -24.87 9.86
N LEU A 641 7.20 -25.77 10.38
CA LEU A 641 8.30 -26.40 9.64
C LEU A 641 8.04 -27.91 9.52
N HIS A 642 8.42 -28.51 8.40
CA HIS A 642 8.34 -29.94 8.13
C HIS A 642 9.71 -30.47 7.72
N TYR A 643 10.27 -31.38 8.54
CA TYR A 643 11.53 -32.06 8.27
C TYR A 643 11.26 -33.50 7.82
N PRO A 644 11.49 -33.84 6.55
CA PRO A 644 11.41 -35.21 6.06
C PRO A 644 12.76 -35.94 6.15
N GLY A 645 12.73 -37.28 6.13
CA GLY A 645 13.93 -38.10 5.93
C GLY A 645 14.90 -38.11 7.12
N LEU A 646 14.39 -37.97 8.34
CA LEU A 646 15.19 -38.09 9.56
C LEU A 646 15.54 -39.56 9.85
N ASP A 647 16.70 -39.79 10.46
CA ASP A 647 17.10 -41.10 10.96
C ASP A 647 16.30 -41.41 12.25
N PRO A 648 15.41 -42.41 12.24
CA PRO A 648 14.53 -42.70 13.38
C PRO A 648 15.30 -43.22 14.60
N HIS A 649 16.57 -43.61 14.46
CA HIS A 649 17.42 -44.13 15.53
C HIS A 649 18.30 -43.06 16.18
N ARG A 650 18.42 -41.87 15.56
CA ARG A 650 19.19 -40.75 16.10
C ARG A 650 18.34 -39.86 17.00
N GLN A 651 18.99 -39.29 18.00
CA GLN A 651 18.44 -38.21 18.80
C GLN A 651 18.77 -36.88 18.13
N TYR A 652 17.88 -35.90 18.25
CA TYR A 652 18.04 -34.59 17.62
C TYR A 652 17.93 -33.47 18.65
N ARG A 653 18.63 -32.38 18.38
CA ARG A 653 18.49 -31.10 19.07
C ARG A 653 18.06 -30.03 18.08
N LEU A 654 17.12 -29.19 18.52
CA LEU A 654 16.63 -28.05 17.77
C LEU A 654 17.18 -26.78 18.40
N THR A 655 17.99 -26.03 17.66
CA THR A 655 18.38 -24.67 18.00
C THR A 655 17.50 -23.68 17.24
N ILE A 656 16.99 -22.65 17.91
CA ILE A 656 16.05 -21.66 17.36
C ILE A 656 16.59 -20.27 17.64
N THR A 657 16.66 -19.40 16.63
CA THR A 657 16.84 -17.96 16.82
C THR A 657 15.47 -17.27 16.75
N TYR A 658 15.03 -16.71 17.88
CA TYR A 658 13.88 -15.84 17.98
C TYR A 658 14.31 -14.38 17.76
N ALA A 659 13.94 -13.80 16.62
CA ALA A 659 14.23 -12.41 16.27
C ALA A 659 13.08 -11.80 15.47
N GLY A 660 12.93 -10.47 15.50
CA GLY A 660 11.83 -9.77 14.83
C GLY A 660 11.54 -8.39 15.43
N GLU A 661 10.28 -7.96 15.35
CA GLU A 661 9.76 -6.71 15.93
C GLU A 661 10.04 -6.62 17.44
N ASP A 662 10.09 -5.43 18.04
CA ASP A 662 10.59 -5.27 19.42
C ASP A 662 9.64 -5.76 20.54
N TYR A 663 8.36 -6.03 20.24
CA TYR A 663 7.46 -6.62 21.23
C TYR A 663 7.63 -8.15 21.34
N THR A 664 7.11 -8.73 22.41
CA THR A 664 7.18 -10.18 22.64
C THR A 664 5.84 -10.70 23.14
N LEU A 665 5.44 -11.87 22.66
CA LEU A 665 4.28 -12.61 23.12
C LEU A 665 4.74 -13.99 23.60
N PRO A 666 4.04 -14.63 24.55
CA PRO A 666 4.32 -16.00 24.92
C PRO A 666 4.13 -16.94 23.72
N ILE A 667 5.17 -17.66 23.34
CA ILE A 667 5.18 -18.60 22.23
C ILE A 667 5.07 -20.03 22.78
N ARG A 668 4.22 -20.83 22.16
CA ARG A 668 4.15 -22.28 22.38
C ARG A 668 4.69 -22.99 21.15
N LEU A 669 5.61 -23.94 21.37
CA LEU A 669 6.19 -24.80 20.33
C LEU A 669 5.78 -26.26 20.59
N VAL A 670 5.17 -26.88 19.59
CA VAL A 670 4.74 -28.28 19.64
C VAL A 670 5.36 -29.05 18.46
N ALA A 671 5.86 -30.26 18.75
CA ALA A 671 6.29 -31.23 17.75
C ALA A 671 5.21 -32.30 17.50
N ASN A 672 4.94 -32.60 16.23
CA ASN A 672 3.95 -33.56 15.73
C ASN A 672 2.57 -33.42 16.40
N ASP A 673 2.15 -32.17 16.65
CA ASP A 673 0.91 -31.79 17.34
C ASP A 673 0.68 -32.47 18.71
N ARG A 674 1.72 -33.08 19.31
CA ARG A 674 1.63 -33.89 20.54
C ARG A 674 2.66 -33.51 21.60
N PHE A 675 3.92 -33.31 21.21
CA PHE A 675 5.02 -33.11 22.14
C PHE A 675 5.26 -31.62 22.36
N VAL A 676 4.88 -31.09 23.51
CA VAL A 676 5.12 -29.69 23.85
C VAL A 676 6.61 -29.53 24.20
N LEU A 677 7.33 -28.74 23.39
CA LEU A 677 8.76 -28.48 23.59
C LEU A 677 8.99 -27.18 24.38
N GLN A 678 8.12 -26.20 24.20
CA GLN A 678 8.06 -24.97 24.98
C GLN A 678 6.59 -24.58 25.17
N ASP A 679 6.24 -24.18 26.39
CA ASP A 679 4.91 -23.66 26.72
C ASP A 679 5.05 -22.26 27.29
N ALA A 680 4.26 -21.31 26.76
CA ALA A 680 4.28 -19.90 27.13
C ALA A 680 5.69 -19.26 27.20
N PHE A 681 6.60 -19.66 26.30
CA PHE A 681 7.97 -19.13 26.26
C PHE A 681 7.97 -17.66 25.82
N ALA A 682 8.50 -16.79 26.67
CA ALA A 682 8.77 -15.39 26.32
C ALA A 682 10.27 -15.19 26.19
N ARG A 683 10.73 -14.70 25.04
CA ARG A 683 12.12 -14.30 24.87
C ARG A 683 12.45 -13.13 25.78
N THR A 684 13.68 -13.10 26.31
CA THR A 684 14.20 -12.05 27.20
C THR A 684 15.23 -11.14 26.52
N ALA A 685 15.58 -11.44 25.26
CA ALA A 685 16.46 -10.65 24.42
C ALA A 685 15.97 -10.70 22.96
N ASN A 686 16.44 -9.77 22.13
CA ASN A 686 16.16 -9.70 20.70
C ASN A 686 17.46 -9.37 19.94
N PRO A 687 18.08 -10.31 19.22
CA PRO A 687 17.70 -11.71 19.05
C PRO A 687 17.94 -12.57 20.31
N MET A 688 17.28 -13.73 20.40
CA MET A 688 17.54 -14.73 21.45
C MET A 688 17.64 -16.13 20.84
N GLN A 689 18.71 -16.87 21.16
CA GLN A 689 18.90 -18.25 20.73
C GLN A 689 18.59 -19.24 21.85
N VAL A 690 17.87 -20.31 21.54
CA VAL A 690 17.53 -21.38 22.48
C VAL A 690 17.80 -22.74 21.84
N THR A 691 18.32 -23.71 22.60
CA THR A 691 18.48 -25.10 22.16
C THR A 691 17.62 -26.04 22.99
N LEU A 692 16.88 -26.91 22.31
CA LEU A 692 15.93 -27.85 22.90
C LEU A 692 16.26 -29.28 22.46
N ALA A 693 16.13 -30.25 23.35
CA ALA A 693 16.17 -31.65 22.97
C ALA A 693 14.84 -32.07 22.34
N ILE A 694 14.88 -32.77 21.21
CA ILE A 694 13.69 -33.35 20.58
C ILE A 694 13.46 -34.75 21.17
N PRO A 695 12.27 -35.05 21.72
CA PRO A 695 11.95 -36.40 22.18
C PRO A 695 12.12 -37.41 21.05
N ARG A 696 12.80 -38.55 21.30
CA ARG A 696 13.00 -39.60 20.27
C ARG A 696 11.68 -40.07 19.65
N ALA A 697 10.61 -40.12 20.44
CA ALA A 697 9.28 -40.48 19.94
C ALA A 697 8.72 -39.50 18.90
N ALA A 698 9.20 -38.25 18.86
CA ALA A 698 8.81 -37.26 17.86
C ALA A 698 9.53 -37.45 16.51
N THR A 699 10.66 -38.15 16.47
CA THR A 699 11.41 -38.41 15.22
C THR A 699 11.39 -39.88 14.79
N ALA A 700 10.78 -40.77 15.58
CA ALA A 700 10.73 -42.22 15.31
C ALA A 700 10.05 -42.60 13.98
N GLY A 701 9.21 -41.73 13.42
CA GLY A 701 8.57 -41.92 12.11
C GLY A 701 9.43 -41.47 10.92
N GLY A 702 10.66 -40.97 11.15
CA GLY A 702 11.52 -40.42 10.11
C GLY A 702 11.11 -39.02 9.62
N THR A 703 10.19 -38.36 10.32
CA THR A 703 9.75 -36.98 10.05
C THR A 703 9.60 -36.20 11.35
N LEU A 704 9.62 -34.86 11.24
CA LEU A 704 9.32 -33.96 12.36
C LEU A 704 8.53 -32.75 11.85
N ASP A 705 7.34 -32.54 12.41
CA ASP A 705 6.54 -31.34 12.21
C ASP A 705 6.65 -30.43 13.43
N LEU A 706 7.05 -29.19 13.22
CA LEU A 706 7.11 -28.16 14.27
C LEU A 706 6.02 -27.13 14.05
N ALA A 707 5.38 -26.69 15.12
CA ALA A 707 4.35 -25.66 15.10
C ALA A 707 4.55 -24.63 16.21
N TRP A 708 4.76 -23.37 15.84
CA TRP A 708 4.80 -22.22 16.75
C TRP A 708 3.46 -21.49 16.75
N THR A 709 2.90 -21.28 17.94
CA THR A 709 1.65 -20.55 18.15
C THR A 709 1.84 -19.44 19.18
N ARG A 710 1.09 -18.34 19.01
CA ARG A 710 0.92 -17.26 20.01
C ARG A 710 -0.33 -17.56 20.87
N PRO A 711 -0.61 -16.79 21.94
CA PRO A 711 -1.86 -16.94 22.68
C PRO A 711 -3.04 -16.80 21.72
N PRO A 712 -4.00 -17.73 21.74
CA PRO A 712 -5.08 -17.76 20.77
C PRO A 712 -6.03 -16.57 20.99
N ARG A 713 -6.87 -16.30 19.99
CA ARG A 713 -7.98 -15.33 20.09
C ARG A 713 -7.60 -13.86 20.24
N MET A 714 -6.31 -13.53 20.12
CA MET A 714 -5.81 -12.16 20.19
C MET A 714 -6.17 -11.31 18.95
N GLY A 715 -6.22 -9.99 19.13
CA GLY A 715 -6.45 -8.98 18.09
C GLY A 715 -5.19 -8.25 17.62
N GLY A 716 -5.34 -6.97 17.27
CA GLY A 716 -4.27 -6.11 16.74
C GLY A 716 -3.75 -6.57 15.37
N SER A 717 -2.45 -6.42 15.15
CA SER A 717 -1.77 -6.78 13.89
C SER A 717 -1.85 -8.28 13.54
N GLY A 718 -2.17 -9.14 14.51
CA GLY A 718 -2.15 -10.60 14.34
C GLY A 718 -0.75 -11.23 14.31
N ARG A 719 0.31 -10.42 14.38
CA ARG A 719 1.73 -10.84 14.30
C ARG A 719 2.29 -11.32 15.63
N GLY A 720 3.57 -11.70 15.67
CA GLY A 720 4.29 -11.98 16.94
C GLY A 720 4.67 -13.44 17.19
N LYS A 721 4.79 -14.25 16.13
CA LYS A 721 5.45 -15.58 16.14
C LYS A 721 6.55 -15.59 15.08
N GLN A 722 7.58 -14.78 15.36
CA GLN A 722 8.66 -14.45 14.44
C GLN A 722 9.87 -15.32 14.76
N ILE A 723 10.28 -16.14 13.80
CA ILE A 723 11.41 -17.06 13.90
C ILE A 723 12.38 -16.73 12.77
N ALA A 724 13.62 -16.45 13.12
CA ALA A 724 14.65 -16.06 12.15
C ALA A 724 15.46 -17.27 11.67
N GLU A 725 15.88 -18.17 12.56
CA GLU A 725 16.68 -19.33 12.16
C GLU A 725 16.31 -20.57 12.93
N THR A 726 16.52 -21.73 12.30
CA THR A 726 16.48 -23.03 12.98
C THR A 726 17.59 -23.95 12.53
N TRP A 727 18.15 -24.72 13.46
CA TRP A 727 19.04 -25.86 13.19
C TRP A 727 18.47 -27.10 13.85
N LEU A 728 18.12 -28.11 13.06
CA LEU A 728 17.86 -29.46 13.55
C LEU A 728 19.12 -30.31 13.39
N THR A 729 19.86 -30.49 14.47
CA THR A 729 21.15 -31.19 14.46
C THR A 729 21.00 -32.58 15.10
N PRO A 730 21.44 -33.66 14.44
CA PRO A 730 21.46 -34.96 15.06
C PRO A 730 22.61 -35.05 16.08
N ASP A 731 22.38 -35.73 17.20
CA ASP A 731 23.44 -36.00 18.17
C ASP A 731 24.54 -36.87 17.54
N PRO A 732 25.81 -36.67 17.95
CA PRO A 732 26.91 -37.51 17.48
C PRO A 732 26.57 -38.99 17.68
N LEU A 733 26.90 -39.82 16.69
CA LEU A 733 26.80 -41.25 16.87
C LEU A 733 27.68 -41.63 18.06
N PRO A 734 27.20 -42.45 19.01
CA PRO A 734 28.02 -42.87 20.13
C PRO A 734 29.29 -43.53 19.59
N SER A 735 30.45 -42.99 19.98
CA SER A 735 31.76 -43.51 19.63
C SER A 735 31.95 -44.88 20.29
N GLY A 736 31.43 -45.94 19.65
CA GLY A 736 31.49 -47.28 20.23
C GLY A 736 30.66 -48.38 19.57
N ALA A 737 30.10 -48.19 18.38
CA ALA A 737 29.47 -49.28 17.63
C ALA A 737 30.29 -49.63 16.38
N MET A 738 31.56 -50.00 16.57
CA MET A 738 32.14 -51.02 15.70
C MET A 738 31.55 -52.34 16.18
N HIS A 739 30.57 -52.87 15.45
CA HIS A 739 30.06 -54.23 15.71
C HIS A 739 31.15 -55.27 15.37
N PRO A 740 31.18 -56.40 16.11
CA PRO A 740 32.17 -57.46 15.97
C PRO A 740 32.12 -58.19 14.63
#